data_AF-A0A8I0APK7-F1
#
_entry.id   AF-A0A8I0APK7-F1
#
_cell.length_a   1.000
_cell.length_b   1.000
_cell.length_c   1.000
_cell.angle_alpha   90.00
_cell.angle_beta   90.00
_cell.angle_gamma   90.00
#
_symmetry.space_group_name_H-M   'P 1'
#
loop_
_entity.id
_entity.type
_entity.pdbx_description
1 polymer ?
#
loop_
_entity_poly.entity_id
_entity_poly.type
_entity_poly.pdbx_seq_one_letter_code
_entity_poly.pdbx_strand_id
1 'polypeptide(L)'
;MNETVVINAYIVISIIIAATDILLAVKSFKKNKTTGRFLGFACMGAAIVDISYLISIISGSYMCMAAMSSIYFISIDFMLVSLLIFTVYFTKGKFSGYGKWMVAFCFLYCIYELIVFAVNPFMEIAIEYKPRDTLIAKYSYQMKPLYELHLIFSYVMVLLVVGLLIRKICKIPHEYRWQYLSVIIGILIIVGINAIFLFLPGESVVNLLDYSIGGYSIVSFIIYWSCFDYSTHGMLNKLKTSIFENIGQGIVLFDDDEHLILHNERADFFLGEKLLTGCKDLQSFLDVYGLSFDPESDDDSFSLQCYIKSETEEKTLRCDVKKLENKNGHKIGQMFVFTDIALETDMLTGFQKWENFKQLALEKNDHFTFPVGIAVCDINSLSVINSTLGKKAGDQKIRLLSENMRTCFPERAYYVRGTEAHLIALCSRSSEDEMAVCAGKLKEKFDGSIQYAVSVVEDETHSIVESIRNTTKAMRTKKLVDSKSIHSDMLASLIRALEECDSDTEHHVRRTQIMGAELGKRIELSDIQQSRLSLLCLLHDIGKIGVPMEILNKPGKLTDEEWKIMRSHVEKGYDIANSNVELKQIAEEIRHHHERWDGKGYPDGLSRESIPVLSRVIAVVDAFDAMVSDRPYRNGMPVSDALEELKKCAGTQFDPFIVSEFIQMISENYSDTVKGVHKFRQEKEKPQHKQVAKPEDNSTLQEAFCVHTVQCSRYLLDGSWNILSVDDNFEKLTGYSGEDVEKNSMNQMDLIPEADRTEYLCRTNANLAKSTYVLQEHRLHRKDGKDIYVFCYGRVFYDSAVKQDRAEIIISDVSSTYSMKILTDAEQNKAEVRLRNWENTYRTDSLTGLLNHAAFRNDMEMKLLSGDFNAMMIMIDVDKFKQYNDTYGHHNGDKYLILVAQTLLVSLRNEDFASRMGGDEFAVMMFFNKSVPEKAIKEHAQQIFDKVNLTVKSAEGGTGISMGAVIAKSEATFNRLYEEADNALYEAKESGRGRLVVKEHGEK
;
A
#
# COMPACT_ATOMS: atom_id res chain seq x y z
N MET A 1 7.35 72.84 -18.89
CA MET A 1 7.01 71.78 -19.87
C MET A 1 6.12 72.44 -20.92
N ASN A 2 6.45 72.37 -22.22
CA ASN A 2 5.64 73.00 -23.27
C ASN A 2 4.18 72.52 -23.15
N GLU A 3 3.22 73.44 -23.06
CA GLU A 3 1.79 73.14 -22.94
C GLU A 3 1.31 72.22 -24.09
N THR A 4 1.89 72.38 -25.27
CA THR A 4 1.67 71.52 -26.44
C THR A 4 2.05 70.05 -26.22
N VAL A 5 3.06 69.77 -25.40
CA VAL A 5 3.53 68.40 -25.11
C VAL A 5 2.54 67.67 -24.20
N VAL A 6 1.99 68.37 -23.20
CA VAL A 6 0.97 67.80 -22.28
C VAL A 6 -0.31 67.47 -23.05
N ILE A 7 -0.73 68.36 -23.96
CA ILE A 7 -1.92 68.17 -24.80
C ILE A 7 -1.75 66.98 -25.74
N ASN A 8 -0.62 66.91 -26.44
CA ASN A 8 -0.35 65.78 -27.34
C ASN A 8 -0.28 64.45 -26.57
N ALA A 9 0.30 64.44 -25.37
CA ALA A 9 0.31 63.27 -24.51
C ALA A 9 -1.12 62.85 -24.09
N TYR A 10 -1.97 63.80 -23.70
CA TYR A 10 -3.36 63.51 -23.33
C TYR A 10 -4.17 62.93 -24.49
N ILE A 11 -4.02 63.48 -25.71
CA ILE A 11 -4.70 62.97 -26.91
C ILE A 11 -4.26 61.53 -27.20
N VAL A 12 -2.95 61.26 -27.18
CA VAL A 12 -2.40 59.91 -27.41
C VAL A 12 -2.91 58.93 -26.36
N ILE A 13 -2.89 59.31 -25.09
CA ILE A 13 -3.40 58.47 -23.98
C ILE A 13 -4.89 58.18 -24.17
N SER A 14 -5.70 59.18 -24.52
CA SER A 14 -7.15 59.03 -24.74
C SER A 14 -7.48 58.10 -25.91
N ILE A 15 -6.68 58.13 -27.00
CA ILE A 15 -6.84 57.20 -28.13
C ILE A 15 -6.51 55.76 -27.71
N ILE A 16 -5.46 55.57 -26.91
CA ILE A 16 -5.07 54.24 -26.39
C ILE A 16 -6.17 53.68 -25.48
N ILE A 17 -6.75 54.52 -24.63
CA ILE A 17 -7.88 54.18 -23.75
C ILE A 17 -9.08 53.72 -24.58
N ALA A 18 -9.53 54.51 -25.54
CA ALA A 18 -10.66 54.14 -26.40
C ALA A 18 -10.42 52.83 -27.17
N ALA A 19 -9.19 52.62 -27.67
CA ALA A 19 -8.81 51.38 -28.33
C ALA A 19 -8.84 50.16 -27.38
N THR A 20 -8.45 50.37 -26.11
CA THR A 20 -8.50 49.33 -25.07
C THR A 20 -9.93 48.93 -24.76
N ASP A 21 -10.85 49.89 -24.63
CA ASP A 21 -12.26 49.62 -24.35
C ASP A 21 -12.96 48.91 -25.52
N ILE A 22 -12.60 49.23 -26.77
CA ILE A 22 -13.06 48.47 -27.95
C ILE A 22 -12.57 47.02 -27.90
N LEU A 23 -11.29 46.80 -27.55
CA LEU A 23 -10.74 45.44 -27.43
C LEU A 23 -11.42 44.64 -26.31
N LEU A 24 -11.67 45.27 -25.16
CA LEU A 24 -12.40 44.66 -24.04
C LEU A 24 -13.86 44.35 -24.41
N ALA A 25 -14.52 45.24 -25.17
CA ALA A 25 -15.87 44.99 -25.68
C ALA A 25 -15.92 43.75 -26.58
N VAL A 26 -15.00 43.64 -27.55
CA VAL A 26 -14.90 42.48 -28.45
C VAL A 26 -14.60 41.19 -27.67
N LYS A 27 -13.66 41.23 -26.72
CA LYS A 27 -13.36 40.07 -25.86
C LYS A 27 -14.58 39.64 -25.03
N SER A 28 -15.32 40.60 -24.48
CA SER A 28 -16.52 40.34 -23.68
C SER A 28 -17.65 39.70 -24.51
N PHE A 29 -17.89 40.20 -25.73
CA PHE A 29 -18.87 39.59 -26.64
C PHE A 29 -18.52 38.15 -27.04
N LYS A 30 -17.23 37.83 -27.19
CA LYS A 30 -16.76 36.47 -27.53
C LYS A 30 -17.02 35.42 -26.43
N LYS A 31 -17.18 35.82 -25.16
CA LYS A 31 -17.43 34.87 -24.05
C LYS A 31 -18.81 34.19 -24.11
N ASN A 32 -19.72 34.65 -24.98
CA ASN A 32 -21.04 34.06 -25.28
C ASN A 32 -21.95 33.74 -24.07
N LYS A 33 -21.76 34.43 -22.95
CA LYS A 33 -22.65 34.44 -21.76
C LYS A 33 -23.47 35.74 -21.73
N THR A 34 -24.64 35.73 -21.09
CA THR A 34 -25.47 36.95 -20.91
C THR A 34 -24.69 38.07 -20.22
N THR A 35 -23.88 37.74 -19.22
CA THR A 35 -22.95 38.67 -18.55
C THR A 35 -21.94 39.28 -19.53
N GLY A 36 -21.32 38.46 -20.40
CA GLY A 36 -20.37 38.94 -21.40
C GLY A 36 -20.99 39.90 -22.43
N ARG A 37 -22.25 39.68 -22.81
CA ARG A 37 -22.98 40.58 -23.72
C ARG A 37 -23.20 41.97 -23.13
N PHE A 38 -23.71 42.05 -21.90
CA PHE A 38 -23.96 43.34 -21.25
C PHE A 38 -22.68 44.07 -20.83
N LEU A 39 -21.63 43.33 -20.43
CA LEU A 39 -20.30 43.95 -20.24
C LEU A 39 -19.75 44.50 -21.55
N GLY A 40 -19.91 43.77 -22.65
CA GLY A 40 -19.51 44.22 -23.98
C GLY A 40 -20.23 45.51 -24.40
N PHE A 41 -21.53 45.64 -24.13
CA PHE A 41 -22.28 46.88 -24.38
C PHE A 41 -21.80 48.04 -23.51
N ALA A 42 -21.47 47.79 -22.23
CA ALA A 42 -20.93 48.81 -21.35
C ALA A 42 -19.55 49.31 -21.83
N CYS A 43 -18.62 48.41 -22.17
CA CYS A 43 -17.31 48.78 -22.71
C CYS A 43 -17.41 49.50 -24.07
N MET A 44 -18.36 49.11 -24.93
CA MET A 44 -18.61 49.82 -26.18
C MET A 44 -19.14 51.24 -25.92
N GLY A 45 -20.04 51.40 -24.94
CA GLY A 45 -20.50 52.72 -24.50
C GLY A 45 -19.35 53.59 -24.01
N ALA A 46 -18.45 53.05 -23.18
CA ALA A 46 -17.25 53.75 -22.70
C ALA A 46 -16.35 54.21 -23.86
N ALA A 47 -16.08 53.36 -24.85
CA ALA A 47 -15.30 53.76 -26.03
C ALA A 47 -15.95 54.90 -26.83
N ILE A 48 -17.28 54.93 -26.96
CA ILE A 48 -17.99 56.02 -27.63
C ILE A 48 -17.89 57.32 -26.82
N VAL A 49 -17.98 57.23 -25.49
CA VAL A 49 -17.78 58.36 -24.56
C VAL A 49 -16.38 58.96 -24.76
N ASP A 50 -15.34 58.13 -24.76
CA ASP A 50 -13.95 58.57 -24.92
C ASP A 50 -13.72 59.27 -26.27
N ILE A 51 -14.21 58.68 -27.37
CA ILE A 51 -14.04 59.20 -28.72
C ILE A 51 -14.82 60.52 -28.91
N SER A 52 -16.09 60.54 -28.48
CA SER A 52 -16.95 61.73 -28.63
C SER A 52 -16.43 62.91 -27.81
N TYR A 53 -15.96 62.67 -26.58
CA TYR A 53 -15.32 63.72 -25.78
C TYR A 53 -14.04 64.25 -26.43
N LEU A 54 -13.16 63.36 -26.90
CA LEU A 54 -11.91 63.75 -27.55
C LEU A 54 -12.15 64.62 -28.79
N ILE A 55 -13.12 64.25 -29.63
CA ILE A 55 -13.50 65.04 -30.82
C ILE A 55 -14.11 66.39 -30.40
N SER A 56 -14.93 66.40 -29.34
CA SER A 56 -15.54 67.62 -28.79
C SER A 56 -14.49 68.66 -28.39
N ILE A 57 -13.41 68.22 -27.74
CA ILE A 57 -12.33 69.10 -27.28
C ILE A 57 -11.40 69.56 -28.40
N ILE A 58 -11.08 68.69 -29.36
CA ILE A 58 -10.18 69.03 -30.46
C ILE A 58 -10.87 69.97 -31.46
N SER A 59 -12.19 69.90 -31.58
CA SER A 59 -12.94 70.65 -32.57
C SER A 59 -13.02 72.14 -32.24
N GLY A 60 -12.68 72.97 -33.24
CA GLY A 60 -12.88 74.43 -33.16
C GLY A 60 -14.28 74.91 -33.53
N SER A 61 -15.14 74.02 -34.03
CA SER A 61 -16.48 74.37 -34.54
C SER A 61 -17.55 74.14 -33.48
N TYR A 62 -18.37 75.17 -33.22
CA TYR A 62 -19.50 75.09 -32.28
C TYR A 62 -20.43 73.90 -32.58
N MET A 63 -20.85 73.72 -33.83
CA MET A 63 -21.77 72.65 -34.23
C MET A 63 -21.20 71.25 -33.96
N CYS A 64 -19.91 71.05 -34.22
CA CYS A 64 -19.26 69.76 -34.02
C CYS A 64 -19.08 69.44 -32.53
N MET A 65 -18.69 70.43 -31.73
CA MET A 65 -18.54 70.30 -30.28
C MET A 65 -19.90 70.08 -29.59
N ALA A 66 -20.94 70.82 -29.95
CA ALA A 66 -22.28 70.65 -29.40
C ALA A 66 -22.91 69.30 -29.77
N ALA A 67 -22.70 68.81 -31.00
CA ALA A 67 -23.15 67.48 -31.42
C ALA A 67 -22.39 66.35 -30.68
N MET A 68 -21.07 66.46 -30.55
CA MET A 68 -20.25 65.43 -29.91
C MET A 68 -20.45 65.38 -28.39
N SER A 69 -20.61 66.52 -27.72
CA SER A 69 -20.99 66.56 -26.31
C SER A 69 -22.38 65.94 -26.07
N SER A 70 -23.33 66.13 -26.98
CA SER A 70 -24.63 65.47 -26.90
C SER A 70 -24.51 63.94 -27.04
N ILE A 71 -23.70 63.45 -27.98
CA ILE A 71 -23.41 62.01 -28.14
C ILE A 71 -22.72 61.46 -26.88
N TYR A 72 -21.79 62.21 -26.29
CA TYR A 72 -21.09 61.86 -25.06
C TYR A 72 -22.07 61.61 -23.90
N PHE A 73 -22.98 62.54 -23.60
CA PHE A 73 -23.93 62.39 -22.49
C PHE A 73 -24.91 61.23 -22.69
N ILE A 74 -25.45 61.07 -23.91
CA ILE A 74 -26.33 59.95 -24.25
C ILE A 74 -25.61 58.59 -24.06
N SER A 75 -24.32 58.55 -24.41
CA SER A 75 -23.53 57.31 -24.33
C SER A 75 -23.21 56.91 -22.88
N ILE A 76 -23.07 57.88 -21.97
CA ILE A 76 -22.92 57.62 -20.53
C ILE A 76 -24.17 56.92 -19.97
N ASP A 77 -25.37 57.39 -20.32
CA ASP A 77 -26.63 56.80 -19.85
C ASP A 77 -26.77 55.35 -20.35
N PHE A 78 -26.46 55.11 -21.62
CA PHE A 78 -26.48 53.77 -22.21
C PHE A 78 -25.46 52.83 -21.54
N MET A 79 -24.25 53.32 -21.28
CA MET A 79 -23.21 52.58 -20.57
C MET A 79 -23.66 52.18 -19.15
N LEU A 80 -24.22 53.12 -18.39
CA LEU A 80 -24.65 52.89 -17.00
C LEU A 80 -25.82 51.90 -16.89
N VAL A 81 -26.79 51.97 -17.80
CA VAL A 81 -27.89 50.99 -17.86
C VAL A 81 -27.35 49.59 -18.20
N SER A 82 -26.44 49.50 -19.16
CA SER A 82 -25.78 48.24 -19.53
C SER A 82 -24.98 47.64 -18.36
N LEU A 83 -24.28 48.51 -17.62
CA LEU A 83 -23.51 48.12 -16.43
C LEU A 83 -24.43 47.64 -15.30
N LEU A 84 -25.56 48.30 -15.04
CA LEU A 84 -26.53 47.85 -14.03
C LEU A 84 -27.08 46.45 -14.34
N ILE A 85 -27.46 46.21 -15.59
CA ILE A 85 -27.96 44.90 -16.02
C ILE A 85 -26.85 43.84 -15.88
N PHE A 86 -25.62 44.19 -16.30
CA PHE A 86 -24.45 43.33 -16.09
C PHE A 86 -24.28 42.99 -14.60
N THR A 87 -24.30 43.97 -13.69
CA THR A 87 -24.10 43.76 -12.26
C THR A 87 -25.17 42.85 -11.65
N VAL A 88 -26.43 42.96 -12.08
CA VAL A 88 -27.50 42.05 -11.63
C VAL A 88 -27.18 40.60 -12.02
N TYR A 89 -26.80 40.36 -13.28
CA TYR A 89 -26.43 39.02 -13.73
C TYR A 89 -25.11 38.52 -13.12
N PHE A 90 -24.12 39.41 -12.96
CA PHE A 90 -22.83 39.12 -12.35
C PHE A 90 -22.96 38.72 -10.88
N THR A 91 -23.86 39.37 -10.14
CA THR A 91 -24.20 39.00 -8.76
C THR A 91 -25.16 37.82 -8.65
N LYS A 92 -25.51 37.17 -9.78
CA LYS A 92 -26.50 36.08 -9.92
C LYS A 92 -27.90 36.44 -9.37
N GLY A 93 -28.26 37.73 -9.38
CA GLY A 93 -29.59 38.19 -9.02
C GLY A 93 -30.65 37.82 -10.07
N LYS A 94 -31.88 37.53 -9.64
CA LYS A 94 -33.04 37.42 -10.54
C LYS A 94 -33.79 38.75 -10.55
N PHE A 95 -34.16 39.23 -11.73
CA PHE A 95 -35.08 40.37 -11.81
C PHE A 95 -36.44 39.97 -11.24
N SER A 96 -36.83 40.59 -10.13
CA SER A 96 -38.22 40.57 -9.65
C SER A 96 -39.13 41.29 -10.66
N GLY A 97 -40.45 41.12 -10.54
CA GLY A 97 -41.41 41.86 -11.39
C GLY A 97 -41.17 43.38 -11.34
N TYR A 98 -40.86 43.89 -10.15
CA TYR A 98 -40.46 45.29 -9.93
C TYR A 98 -39.11 45.63 -10.60
N GLY A 99 -38.11 44.75 -10.52
CA GLY A 99 -36.80 44.96 -11.14
C GLY A 99 -36.86 45.06 -12.67
N LYS A 100 -37.70 44.24 -13.33
CA LYS A 100 -37.92 44.34 -14.79
C LYS A 100 -38.58 45.65 -15.17
N TRP A 101 -39.58 46.08 -14.39
CA TRP A 101 -40.27 47.36 -14.59
C TRP A 101 -39.32 48.55 -14.41
N MET A 102 -38.44 48.51 -13.41
CA MET A 102 -37.44 49.55 -13.16
C MET A 102 -36.44 49.69 -14.32
N VAL A 103 -35.94 48.58 -14.88
CA VAL A 103 -35.04 48.62 -16.06
C VAL A 103 -35.78 49.19 -17.29
N ALA A 104 -37.04 48.82 -17.50
CA ALA A 104 -37.85 49.38 -18.58
C ALA A 104 -38.07 50.89 -18.43
N PHE A 105 -38.26 51.37 -17.19
CA PHE A 105 -38.33 52.79 -16.88
C PHE A 105 -37.00 53.51 -17.18
N CYS A 106 -35.85 52.94 -16.82
CA CYS A 106 -34.54 53.50 -17.18
C CYS A 106 -34.38 53.64 -18.70
N PHE A 107 -34.76 52.64 -19.50
CA PHE A 107 -34.71 52.74 -20.96
C PHE A 107 -35.63 53.83 -21.51
N LEU A 108 -36.83 53.99 -20.95
CA LEU A 108 -37.74 55.07 -21.35
C LEU A 108 -37.13 56.45 -21.03
N TYR A 109 -36.46 56.57 -19.87
CA TYR A 109 -35.73 57.79 -19.50
C TYR A 109 -34.57 58.08 -20.44
N CYS A 110 -33.78 57.08 -20.85
CA CYS A 110 -32.72 57.26 -21.84
C CYS A 110 -33.26 57.72 -23.22
N ILE A 111 -34.45 57.30 -23.63
CA ILE A 111 -35.11 57.79 -24.85
C ILE A 111 -35.49 59.27 -24.70
N TYR A 112 -35.98 59.67 -23.51
CA TYR A 112 -36.26 61.07 -23.21
C TYR A 112 -34.98 61.93 -23.29
N GLU A 113 -33.89 61.49 -22.65
CA GLU A 113 -32.59 62.18 -22.70
C GLU A 113 -32.03 62.24 -24.12
N LEU A 114 -32.17 61.18 -24.92
CA LEU A 114 -31.80 61.18 -26.33
C LEU A 114 -32.50 62.30 -27.11
N ILE A 115 -33.80 62.54 -26.86
CA ILE A 115 -34.54 63.63 -27.52
C ILE A 115 -34.03 65.00 -27.04
N VAL A 116 -33.83 65.16 -25.72
CA VAL A 116 -33.33 66.40 -25.12
C VAL A 116 -31.96 66.77 -25.70
N PHE A 117 -31.01 65.83 -25.69
CA PHE A 117 -29.67 66.05 -26.21
C PHE A 117 -29.59 66.08 -27.73
N ALA A 118 -30.52 65.47 -28.48
CA ALA A 118 -30.56 65.63 -29.94
C ALA A 118 -30.97 67.05 -30.37
N VAL A 119 -31.82 67.73 -29.59
CA VAL A 119 -32.25 69.11 -29.85
C VAL A 119 -31.25 70.14 -29.29
N ASN A 120 -30.47 69.75 -28.28
CA ASN A 120 -29.55 70.63 -27.57
C ASN A 120 -28.52 71.37 -28.45
N PRO A 121 -27.91 70.79 -29.51
CA PRO A 121 -26.98 71.52 -30.38
C PRO A 121 -27.57 72.75 -31.09
N PHE A 122 -28.90 72.76 -31.26
CA PHE A 122 -29.60 73.82 -31.98
C PHE A 122 -30.25 74.85 -31.05
N MET A 123 -30.74 74.40 -29.89
CA MET A 123 -31.59 75.22 -29.01
C MET A 123 -31.02 75.42 -27.59
N GLU A 124 -29.88 74.78 -27.26
CA GLU A 124 -29.20 74.89 -25.95
C GLU A 124 -30.14 74.69 -24.75
N ILE A 125 -31.09 73.75 -24.83
CA ILE A 125 -32.12 73.53 -23.81
C ILE A 125 -31.59 72.88 -22.53
N ALA A 126 -30.53 72.08 -22.64
CA ALA A 126 -29.92 71.35 -21.51
C ALA A 126 -28.55 71.92 -21.13
N ILE A 127 -27.74 72.29 -22.13
CA ILE A 127 -26.41 72.87 -21.91
C ILE A 127 -26.28 74.10 -22.80
N GLU A 128 -25.86 75.20 -22.20
CA GLU A 128 -25.45 76.42 -22.89
C GLU A 128 -23.93 76.46 -22.99
N TYR A 129 -23.40 76.77 -24.18
CA TYR A 129 -21.96 76.71 -24.45
C TYR A 129 -21.36 78.12 -24.47
N LYS A 130 -20.64 78.49 -23.40
CA LYS A 130 -19.99 79.80 -23.32
C LYS A 130 -18.53 79.73 -23.80
N PRO A 131 -18.11 80.55 -24.78
CA PRO A 131 -16.74 80.54 -25.27
C PRO A 131 -15.76 80.90 -24.15
N ARG A 132 -14.64 80.20 -24.08
CA ARG A 132 -13.60 80.34 -23.07
C ARG A 132 -12.24 80.38 -23.76
N ASP A 133 -11.38 81.30 -23.32
CA ASP A 133 -10.06 81.49 -23.92
C ASP A 133 -9.04 80.54 -23.28
N THR A 134 -9.16 79.24 -23.57
CA THR A 134 -8.21 78.21 -23.11
C THR A 134 -7.62 77.44 -24.30
N LEU A 135 -6.41 76.91 -24.13
CA LEU A 135 -5.69 76.14 -25.15
C LEU A 135 -6.35 74.81 -25.54
N ILE A 136 -7.25 74.28 -24.70
CA ILE A 136 -7.80 72.91 -24.83
C ILE A 136 -9.32 72.95 -24.97
N ALA A 137 -10.03 73.62 -24.06
CA ALA A 137 -11.49 73.71 -24.08
C ALA A 137 -11.93 75.12 -24.50
N LYS A 138 -12.28 75.28 -25.78
CA LYS A 138 -12.73 76.58 -26.33
C LYS A 138 -14.11 77.03 -25.83
N TYR A 139 -14.85 76.13 -25.18
CA TYR A 139 -16.17 76.40 -24.62
C TYR A 139 -16.30 75.76 -23.24
N SER A 140 -17.10 76.38 -22.39
CA SER A 140 -17.50 75.89 -21.06
C SER A 140 -18.97 75.54 -21.06
N TYR A 141 -19.33 74.50 -20.32
CA TYR A 141 -20.71 74.07 -20.14
C TYR A 141 -21.35 74.86 -19.01
N GLN A 142 -22.43 75.58 -19.31
CA GLN A 142 -23.32 76.09 -18.28
C GLN A 142 -24.52 75.16 -18.16
N MET A 143 -24.66 74.56 -16.98
CA MET A 143 -25.72 73.60 -16.68
C MET A 143 -27.08 74.30 -16.61
N LYS A 144 -28.07 73.76 -17.33
CA LYS A 144 -29.49 74.12 -17.16
C LYS A 144 -30.22 73.01 -16.39
N PRO A 145 -31.46 73.26 -15.91
CA PRO A 145 -32.19 72.27 -15.09
C PRO A 145 -32.36 70.89 -15.73
N LEU A 146 -32.45 70.79 -17.07
CA LEU A 146 -32.53 69.49 -17.76
C LEU A 146 -31.22 68.69 -17.63
N TYR A 147 -30.07 69.36 -17.61
CA TYR A 147 -28.79 68.70 -17.38
C TYR A 147 -28.60 68.27 -15.92
N GLU A 148 -29.14 69.04 -14.96
CA GLU A 148 -29.15 68.62 -13.56
C GLU A 148 -29.96 67.34 -13.36
N LEU A 149 -31.07 67.15 -14.09
CA LEU A 149 -31.84 65.92 -14.07
C LEU A 149 -31.06 64.72 -14.63
N HIS A 150 -30.36 64.90 -15.76
CA HIS A 150 -29.44 63.90 -16.31
C HIS A 150 -28.35 63.49 -15.29
N LEU A 151 -27.76 64.47 -14.60
CA LEU A 151 -26.74 64.22 -13.59
C LEU A 151 -27.30 63.41 -12.39
N ILE A 152 -28.50 63.75 -11.92
CA ILE A 152 -29.19 63.00 -10.85
C ILE A 152 -29.42 61.55 -11.28
N PHE A 153 -29.91 61.33 -12.50
CA PHE A 153 -30.14 59.99 -13.04
C PHE A 153 -28.85 59.16 -13.07
N SER A 154 -27.77 59.73 -13.60
CA SER A 154 -26.46 59.08 -13.68
C SER A 154 -25.94 58.66 -12.30
N TYR A 155 -26.01 59.53 -11.28
CA TYR A 155 -25.55 59.19 -9.93
C TYR A 155 -26.43 58.14 -9.23
N VAL A 156 -27.74 58.16 -9.45
CA VAL A 156 -28.66 57.12 -8.93
C VAL A 156 -28.30 55.75 -9.50
N MET A 157 -27.99 55.68 -10.80
CA MET A 157 -27.58 54.42 -11.45
C MET A 157 -26.30 53.85 -10.87
N VAL A 158 -25.29 54.69 -10.62
CA VAL A 158 -24.03 54.27 -9.98
C VAL A 158 -24.27 53.76 -8.55
N LEU A 159 -25.12 54.45 -7.78
CA LEU A 159 -25.45 54.05 -6.41
C LEU A 159 -26.14 52.66 -6.37
N LEU A 160 -27.02 52.38 -7.32
CA LEU A 160 -27.65 51.06 -7.45
C LEU A 160 -26.63 49.95 -7.75
N VAL A 161 -25.70 50.19 -8.67
CA VAL A 161 -24.62 49.24 -9.01
C VAL A 161 -23.76 48.93 -7.78
N VAL A 162 -23.30 49.96 -7.07
CA VAL A 162 -22.47 49.80 -5.86
C VAL A 162 -23.24 49.08 -4.76
N GLY A 163 -24.52 49.42 -4.54
CA GLY A 163 -25.37 48.76 -3.55
C GLY A 163 -25.55 47.26 -3.79
N LEU A 164 -25.69 46.84 -5.05
CA LEU A 164 -25.77 45.42 -5.42
C LEU A 164 -24.46 44.67 -5.15
N LEU A 165 -23.31 45.28 -5.44
CA LEU A 165 -22.00 44.69 -5.19
C LEU A 165 -21.72 44.55 -3.67
N ILE A 166 -22.04 45.57 -2.87
CA ILE A 166 -21.90 45.51 -1.40
C ILE A 166 -22.78 44.40 -0.82
N ARG A 167 -24.02 44.28 -1.27
CA ARG A 167 -24.93 43.20 -0.83
C ARG A 167 -24.35 41.81 -1.12
N LYS A 168 -23.65 41.64 -2.24
CA LYS A 168 -22.99 40.37 -2.59
C LYS A 168 -21.78 40.09 -1.67
N ILE A 169 -20.95 41.10 -1.38
CA ILE A 169 -19.81 40.98 -0.44
C ILE A 169 -20.25 40.50 0.94
N CYS A 170 -21.40 40.98 1.44
CA CYS A 170 -21.91 40.57 2.74
C CYS A 170 -22.32 39.07 2.81
N LYS A 171 -22.56 38.41 1.68
CA LYS A 171 -23.01 37.01 1.61
C LYS A 171 -21.92 35.99 1.35
N ILE A 172 -20.80 36.41 0.77
CA ILE A 172 -19.72 35.51 0.32
C ILE A 172 -18.58 35.40 1.35
N PRO A 173 -17.84 34.28 1.36
CA PRO A 173 -16.67 34.09 2.23
C PRO A 173 -15.60 35.16 1.99
N HIS A 174 -14.78 35.42 3.02
CA HIS A 174 -13.83 36.52 3.05
C HIS A 174 -12.82 36.47 1.89
N GLU A 175 -12.40 35.27 1.54
CA GLU A 175 -11.40 34.94 0.53
C GLU A 175 -11.81 35.43 -0.88
N TYR A 176 -13.12 35.46 -1.16
CA TYR A 176 -13.67 35.86 -2.46
C TYR A 176 -14.13 37.32 -2.51
N ARG A 177 -14.09 38.06 -1.38
CA ARG A 177 -14.56 39.45 -1.32
C ARG A 177 -13.74 40.40 -2.16
N TRP A 178 -12.44 40.13 -2.32
CA TRP A 178 -11.52 40.97 -3.09
C TRP A 178 -11.95 41.16 -4.55
N GLN A 179 -12.59 40.15 -5.15
CA GLN A 179 -13.11 40.20 -6.51
C GLN A 179 -14.15 41.31 -6.71
N TYR A 180 -15.00 41.55 -5.71
CA TYR A 180 -16.08 42.55 -5.77
C TYR A 180 -15.61 43.89 -5.20
N LEU A 181 -14.71 43.86 -4.21
CA LEU A 181 -14.15 45.05 -3.58
C LEU A 181 -13.31 45.88 -4.55
N SER A 182 -12.50 45.24 -5.41
CA SER A 182 -11.71 45.93 -6.44
C SER A 182 -12.58 46.76 -7.39
N VAL A 183 -13.73 46.21 -7.79
CA VAL A 183 -14.71 46.88 -8.67
C VAL A 183 -15.37 48.06 -7.97
N ILE A 184 -15.77 47.91 -6.70
CA ILE A 184 -16.35 49.00 -5.90
C ILE A 184 -15.34 50.14 -5.74
N ILE A 185 -14.10 49.83 -5.37
CA ILE A 185 -13.03 50.82 -5.22
C ILE A 185 -12.83 51.57 -6.55
N GLY A 186 -12.77 50.85 -7.67
CA GLY A 186 -12.65 51.45 -8.99
C GLY A 186 -13.77 52.45 -9.31
N ILE A 187 -15.03 52.06 -9.09
CA ILE A 187 -16.20 52.94 -9.33
C ILE A 187 -16.17 54.18 -8.43
N LEU A 188 -15.84 54.02 -7.14
CA LEU A 188 -15.77 55.13 -6.18
C LEU A 188 -14.67 56.14 -6.52
N ILE A 189 -13.51 55.67 -7.02
CA ILE A 189 -12.41 56.54 -7.46
C ILE A 189 -12.87 57.42 -8.62
N ILE A 190 -13.57 56.87 -9.62
CA ILE A 190 -14.09 57.65 -10.75
C ILE A 190 -15.08 58.71 -10.27
N VAL A 191 -16.06 58.30 -9.44
CA VAL A 191 -17.06 59.23 -8.89
C VAL A 191 -16.39 60.36 -8.13
N GLY A 192 -15.34 60.06 -7.35
CA GLY A 192 -14.54 61.05 -6.63
C GLY A 192 -13.81 62.01 -7.56
N ILE A 193 -13.14 61.51 -8.60
CA ILE A 193 -12.43 62.34 -9.60
C ILE A 193 -13.42 63.27 -10.31
N ASN A 194 -14.58 62.73 -10.74
CA ASN A 194 -15.61 63.51 -11.42
C ASN A 194 -16.24 64.56 -10.48
N ALA A 195 -16.47 64.23 -9.21
CA ALA A 195 -16.95 65.20 -8.22
C ALA A 195 -15.95 66.34 -7.95
N ILE A 196 -14.65 66.05 -7.89
CA ILE A 196 -13.62 67.09 -7.76
C ILE A 196 -13.64 68.00 -9.00
N PHE A 197 -13.76 67.45 -10.19
CA PHE A 197 -13.85 68.23 -11.43
C PHE A 197 -15.11 69.11 -11.50
N LEU A 198 -16.26 68.61 -11.06
CA LEU A 198 -17.54 69.33 -11.09
C LEU A 198 -17.66 70.41 -10.00
N PHE A 199 -17.12 70.18 -8.80
CA PHE A 199 -17.39 71.03 -7.63
C PHE A 199 -16.20 71.86 -7.11
N LEU A 200 -14.96 71.63 -7.57
CA LEU A 200 -13.79 72.46 -7.25
C LEU A 200 -13.35 73.26 -8.48
N PRO A 201 -13.83 74.51 -8.69
CA PRO A 201 -13.43 75.32 -9.82
C PRO A 201 -11.97 75.78 -9.65
N GLY A 202 -11.06 75.19 -10.42
CA GLY A 202 -9.67 75.64 -10.48
C GLY A 202 -9.50 76.81 -11.45
N GLU A 203 -8.97 77.95 -10.98
CA GLU A 203 -8.64 79.13 -11.82
C GLU A 203 -7.39 78.96 -12.70
N SER A 204 -6.82 77.75 -12.84
CA SER A 204 -5.61 77.54 -13.65
C SER A 204 -5.91 76.96 -15.04
N VAL A 205 -5.14 77.38 -16.04
CA VAL A 205 -5.24 76.99 -17.46
C VAL A 205 -5.02 75.48 -17.69
N VAL A 206 -4.50 74.75 -16.68
CA VAL A 206 -4.20 73.31 -16.71
C VAL A 206 -5.21 72.48 -15.89
N ASN A 207 -6.10 73.11 -15.11
CA ASN A 207 -7.10 72.44 -14.26
C ASN A 207 -8.40 72.01 -14.99
N LEU A 208 -8.38 71.86 -16.32
CA LEU A 208 -9.60 71.68 -17.12
C LEU A 208 -9.61 70.44 -18.02
N LEU A 209 -8.65 69.53 -17.86
CA LEU A 209 -8.72 68.21 -18.48
C LEU A 209 -9.56 67.28 -17.59
N ASP A 210 -10.64 66.72 -18.14
CA ASP A 210 -11.40 65.67 -17.47
C ASP A 210 -10.54 64.39 -17.42
N TYR A 211 -9.92 64.15 -16.27
CA TYR A 211 -9.14 62.94 -16.00
C TYR A 211 -10.03 61.74 -15.64
N SER A 212 -11.35 61.93 -15.45
CA SER A 212 -12.28 60.82 -15.16
C SER A 212 -12.39 59.84 -16.33
N ILE A 213 -12.08 60.31 -17.55
CA ILE A 213 -12.07 59.55 -18.80
C ILE A 213 -11.06 58.41 -18.76
N GLY A 214 -9.83 58.68 -18.28
CA GLY A 214 -8.85 57.62 -18.03
C GLY A 214 -9.29 56.64 -16.95
N GLY A 215 -10.17 57.07 -16.03
CA GLY A 215 -10.75 56.21 -15.01
C GLY A 215 -11.72 55.16 -15.57
N TYR A 216 -12.58 55.52 -16.54
CA TYR A 216 -13.58 54.59 -17.10
C TYR A 216 -12.95 53.34 -17.72
N SER A 217 -11.86 53.48 -18.47
CA SER A 217 -11.16 52.33 -19.07
C SER A 217 -10.44 51.46 -18.04
N ILE A 218 -9.85 52.06 -17.00
CA ILE A 218 -9.25 51.30 -15.88
C ILE A 218 -10.32 50.46 -15.17
N VAL A 219 -11.52 51.02 -14.97
CA VAL A 219 -12.63 50.28 -14.35
C VAL A 219 -13.19 49.22 -15.29
N SER A 220 -13.32 49.49 -16.59
CA SER A 220 -13.67 48.47 -17.61
C SER A 220 -12.69 47.29 -17.58
N PHE A 221 -11.38 47.56 -17.46
CA PHE A 221 -10.35 46.54 -17.33
C PHE A 221 -10.45 45.76 -16.01
N ILE A 222 -10.61 46.43 -14.88
CA ILE A 222 -10.77 45.79 -13.55
C ILE A 222 -12.03 44.91 -13.53
N ILE A 223 -13.14 45.37 -14.09
CA ILE A 223 -14.39 44.60 -14.18
C ILE A 223 -14.19 43.36 -15.06
N TYR A 224 -13.57 43.51 -16.23
CA TYR A 224 -13.29 42.38 -17.11
C TYR A 224 -12.39 41.34 -16.43
N TRP A 225 -11.28 41.78 -15.83
CA TRP A 225 -10.33 40.91 -15.15
C TRP A 225 -10.95 40.20 -13.94
N SER A 226 -11.67 40.95 -13.10
CA SER A 226 -12.33 40.41 -11.91
C SER A 226 -13.46 39.45 -12.28
N CYS A 227 -14.12 39.62 -13.43
CA CYS A 227 -15.22 38.76 -13.87
C CYS A 227 -14.76 37.48 -14.58
N PHE A 228 -13.70 37.52 -15.39
CA PHE A 228 -13.36 36.43 -16.30
C PHE A 228 -12.00 35.77 -16.08
N ASP A 229 -11.03 36.44 -15.43
CA ASP A 229 -9.64 35.95 -15.30
C ASP A 229 -9.16 35.88 -13.81
N TYR A 230 -10.05 36.09 -12.84
CA TYR A 230 -9.71 36.08 -11.41
C TYR A 230 -9.27 34.69 -10.89
N SER A 231 -9.83 33.59 -11.42
CA SER A 231 -9.62 32.25 -10.84
C SER A 231 -8.27 31.61 -11.16
N THR A 232 -7.54 32.09 -12.16
CA THR A 232 -6.32 31.41 -12.66
C THR A 232 -5.02 31.95 -12.09
N HIS A 233 -4.94 33.23 -11.70
CA HIS A 233 -3.64 33.87 -11.46
C HIS A 233 -3.27 34.18 -10.00
N GLY A 234 -4.24 34.29 -9.09
CA GLY A 234 -3.99 34.89 -7.77
C GLY A 234 -3.43 33.98 -6.68
N MET A 235 -3.93 32.75 -6.53
CA MET A 235 -3.70 31.94 -5.32
C MET A 235 -2.86 30.67 -5.57
N LEU A 236 -2.80 30.19 -6.82
CA LEU A 236 -2.33 28.83 -7.11
C LEU A 236 -0.94 28.75 -7.74
N ASN A 237 -0.42 29.74 -8.47
CA ASN A 237 0.78 29.50 -9.32
C ASN A 237 2.08 29.11 -8.60
N LYS A 238 2.26 29.38 -7.30
CA LYS A 238 3.44 28.90 -6.54
C LYS A 238 3.22 27.60 -5.77
N LEU A 239 1.98 27.30 -5.37
CA LEU A 239 1.61 26.06 -4.65
C LEU A 239 1.19 24.94 -5.61
N LYS A 240 0.56 25.29 -6.74
CA LYS A 240 0.09 24.39 -7.81
C LYS A 240 1.23 23.58 -8.41
N THR A 241 2.29 24.23 -8.87
CA THR A 241 3.37 23.54 -9.59
C THR A 241 4.24 22.70 -8.66
N SER A 242 4.42 23.12 -7.40
CA SER A 242 5.29 22.38 -6.47
C SER A 242 4.61 21.24 -5.72
N ILE A 243 3.30 21.35 -5.45
CA ILE A 243 2.57 20.37 -4.63
C ILE A 243 1.57 19.58 -5.48
N PHE A 244 0.77 20.22 -6.34
CA PHE A 244 -0.29 19.52 -7.09
C PHE A 244 0.22 18.67 -8.26
N GLU A 245 1.32 19.07 -8.91
CA GLU A 245 1.90 18.31 -10.03
C GLU A 245 2.86 17.19 -9.57
N ASN A 246 3.39 17.28 -8.35
CA ASN A 246 4.30 16.28 -7.78
C ASN A 246 3.59 15.20 -6.95
N ILE A 247 2.29 15.35 -6.67
CA ILE A 247 1.49 14.30 -6.05
C ILE A 247 1.12 13.28 -7.12
N GLY A 248 1.45 12.00 -6.91
CA GLY A 248 1.19 10.89 -7.84
C GLY A 248 -0.30 10.53 -8.06
N GLN A 249 -1.23 11.39 -7.64
CA GLN A 249 -2.68 11.22 -7.69
C GLN A 249 -3.30 12.27 -8.62
N GLY A 250 -4.42 11.95 -9.27
CA GLY A 250 -5.18 12.89 -10.09
C GLY A 250 -6.13 13.72 -9.25
N ILE A 251 -5.94 15.04 -9.16
CA ILE A 251 -6.76 15.90 -8.30
C ILE A 251 -7.66 16.77 -9.17
N VAL A 252 -8.95 16.87 -8.79
CA VAL A 252 -9.97 17.74 -9.40
C VAL A 252 -10.65 18.55 -8.29
N LEU A 253 -10.74 19.88 -8.46
CA LEU A 253 -11.19 20.80 -7.42
C LEU A 253 -12.36 21.67 -7.89
N PHE A 254 -13.42 21.72 -7.11
CA PHE A 254 -14.61 22.56 -7.30
C PHE A 254 -14.72 23.63 -6.21
N ASP A 255 -15.24 24.82 -6.54
CA ASP A 255 -15.53 25.88 -5.57
C ASP A 255 -16.84 25.66 -4.81
N ASP A 256 -17.14 26.53 -3.85
CA ASP A 256 -18.41 26.56 -3.10
C ASP A 256 -19.64 26.74 -4.02
N ASP A 257 -19.45 27.33 -5.21
CA ASP A 257 -20.47 27.50 -6.24
C ASP A 257 -20.48 26.32 -7.25
N GLU A 258 -19.81 25.21 -6.95
CA GLU A 258 -19.72 23.96 -7.74
C GLU A 258 -19.08 24.11 -9.13
N HIS A 259 -18.25 25.13 -9.36
CA HIS A 259 -17.51 25.29 -10.60
C HIS A 259 -16.14 24.63 -10.51
N LEU A 260 -15.74 23.97 -11.60
CA LEU A 260 -14.40 23.40 -11.72
C LEU A 260 -13.36 24.52 -11.68
N ILE A 261 -12.54 24.54 -10.62
CA ILE A 261 -11.47 25.51 -10.42
C ILE A 261 -10.17 25.00 -11.05
N LEU A 262 -9.83 23.74 -10.77
CA LEU A 262 -8.49 23.20 -11.01
C LEU A 262 -8.53 21.69 -11.26
N HIS A 263 -7.66 21.21 -12.14
CA HIS A 263 -7.23 19.82 -12.22
C HIS A 263 -5.71 19.76 -12.48
N ASN A 264 -5.06 18.61 -12.22
CA ASN A 264 -3.63 18.38 -12.49
C ASN A 264 -3.42 17.40 -13.66
N GLU A 265 -2.19 17.33 -14.21
CA GLU A 265 -1.88 16.46 -15.37
C GLU A 265 -2.18 14.98 -15.12
N ARG A 266 -2.04 14.52 -13.86
CA ARG A 266 -2.42 13.16 -13.46
C ARG A 266 -3.92 12.92 -13.61
N ALA A 267 -4.77 13.88 -13.27
CA ALA A 267 -6.21 13.79 -13.51
C ALA A 267 -6.51 13.74 -15.01
N ASP A 268 -5.80 14.52 -15.83
CA ASP A 268 -5.94 14.49 -17.30
C ASP A 268 -5.58 13.13 -17.90
N PHE A 269 -4.54 12.49 -17.38
CA PHE A 269 -4.14 11.14 -17.76
C PHE A 269 -5.18 10.08 -17.36
N PHE A 270 -5.78 10.21 -16.17
CA PHE A 270 -6.72 9.23 -15.64
C PHE A 270 -8.13 9.35 -16.24
N LEU A 271 -8.63 10.57 -16.38
CA LEU A 271 -10.03 10.88 -16.74
C LEU A 271 -10.19 11.38 -18.18
N GLY A 272 -9.09 11.68 -18.87
CA GLY A 272 -9.06 12.16 -20.25
C GLY A 272 -9.28 13.67 -20.38
N GLU A 273 -8.24 14.39 -20.82
CA GLU A 273 -8.19 15.85 -20.95
C GLU A 273 -9.40 16.46 -21.70
N LYS A 274 -9.83 15.86 -22.82
CA LYS A 274 -10.96 16.36 -23.63
C LYS A 274 -12.32 16.27 -22.94
N LEU A 275 -12.51 15.30 -22.06
CA LEU A 275 -13.77 15.09 -21.32
C LEU A 275 -13.83 16.02 -20.10
N LEU A 276 -12.72 16.11 -19.35
CA LEU A 276 -12.56 17.01 -18.21
C LEU A 276 -12.74 18.48 -18.60
N THR A 277 -12.10 18.93 -19.68
CA THR A 277 -12.23 20.32 -20.16
C THR A 277 -13.64 20.67 -20.67
N GLY A 278 -14.47 19.67 -20.94
CA GLY A 278 -15.89 19.82 -21.27
C GLY A 278 -16.80 20.03 -20.04
N CYS A 279 -16.37 19.59 -18.86
CA CYS A 279 -17.12 19.70 -17.61
C CYS A 279 -16.94 21.10 -17.01
N LYS A 280 -18.06 21.81 -16.75
CA LYS A 280 -18.02 23.20 -16.23
C LYS A 280 -18.57 23.33 -14.82
N ASP A 281 -19.38 22.37 -14.40
CA ASP A 281 -20.04 22.32 -13.11
C ASP A 281 -19.95 20.89 -12.53
N LEU A 282 -20.18 20.76 -11.23
CA LEU A 282 -20.07 19.48 -10.52
C LEU A 282 -21.05 18.44 -11.07
N GLN A 283 -22.28 18.82 -11.41
CA GLN A 283 -23.28 17.87 -11.91
C GLN A 283 -22.86 17.25 -13.25
N SER A 284 -22.37 18.06 -14.20
CA SER A 284 -21.86 17.55 -15.48
C SER A 284 -20.66 16.61 -15.29
N PHE A 285 -19.81 16.88 -14.31
CA PHE A 285 -18.72 15.99 -13.96
C PHE A 285 -19.20 14.65 -13.38
N LEU A 286 -20.15 14.66 -12.45
CA LEU A 286 -20.72 13.44 -11.85
C LEU A 286 -21.42 12.56 -12.89
N ASP A 287 -22.19 13.17 -13.80
CA ASP A 287 -22.92 12.47 -14.86
C ASP A 287 -21.99 11.80 -15.89
N VAL A 288 -20.90 12.49 -16.28
CA VAL A 288 -19.94 11.97 -17.27
C VAL A 288 -19.16 10.77 -16.73
N TYR A 289 -18.80 10.78 -15.45
CA TYR A 289 -17.99 9.74 -14.82
C TYR A 289 -18.79 8.73 -13.97
N GLY A 290 -20.13 8.81 -13.98
CA GLY A 290 -21.02 7.86 -13.32
C GLY A 290 -20.86 7.83 -11.78
N LEU A 291 -20.48 8.94 -11.17
CA LEU A 291 -20.28 9.06 -9.73
C LEU A 291 -21.63 9.35 -9.05
N SER A 292 -22.06 8.50 -8.13
CA SER A 292 -23.25 8.74 -7.30
C SER A 292 -22.85 9.41 -5.99
N PHE A 293 -23.38 10.61 -5.75
CA PHE A 293 -23.03 11.46 -4.63
C PHE A 293 -24.28 12.18 -4.11
N ASP A 294 -24.44 12.24 -2.78
CA ASP A 294 -25.41 13.10 -2.12
C ASP A 294 -24.69 14.33 -1.53
N PRO A 295 -24.89 15.54 -2.08
CA PRO A 295 -24.22 16.76 -1.62
C PRO A 295 -24.55 17.18 -0.18
N GLU A 296 -25.60 16.64 0.43
CA GLU A 296 -26.06 16.97 1.78
C GLU A 296 -25.60 15.97 2.86
N SER A 297 -24.79 14.95 2.56
CA SER A 297 -24.32 13.99 3.57
C SER A 297 -23.41 14.64 4.64
N ASP A 298 -23.52 14.23 5.91
CA ASP A 298 -22.75 14.79 7.04
C ASP A 298 -21.25 14.36 7.08
N ASP A 299 -20.79 13.51 6.14
CA ASP A 299 -19.40 13.03 6.13
C ASP A 299 -18.42 14.05 5.49
N ASP A 300 -17.33 14.35 6.20
CA ASP A 300 -16.27 15.30 5.77
C ASP A 300 -15.38 14.74 4.65
N SER A 301 -15.26 13.41 4.56
CA SER A 301 -14.49 12.71 3.53
C SER A 301 -14.95 11.27 3.33
N PHE A 302 -15.08 10.81 2.09
CA PHE A 302 -15.45 9.44 1.75
C PHE A 302 -14.80 8.98 0.44
N SER A 303 -14.69 7.66 0.25
CA SER A 303 -14.04 7.03 -0.91
C SER A 303 -15.04 6.30 -1.78
N LEU A 304 -14.98 6.52 -3.09
CA LEU A 304 -15.77 5.85 -4.11
C LEU A 304 -14.88 5.07 -5.07
N GLN A 305 -15.39 3.98 -5.63
CA GLN A 305 -14.74 3.28 -6.74
C GLN A 305 -15.43 3.69 -8.05
N CYS A 306 -14.65 4.10 -9.05
CA CYS A 306 -15.18 4.51 -10.35
C CYS A 306 -14.57 3.70 -11.49
N TYR A 307 -15.38 3.50 -12.53
CA TYR A 307 -15.03 2.75 -13.73
C TYR A 307 -15.02 3.71 -14.91
N ILE A 308 -13.84 3.91 -15.49
CA ILE A 308 -13.66 4.79 -16.65
C ILE A 308 -13.47 3.91 -17.87
N LYS A 309 -14.43 3.97 -18.78
CA LYS A 309 -14.33 3.31 -20.08
C LYS A 309 -13.51 4.17 -21.03
N SER A 310 -12.29 3.74 -21.33
CA SER A 310 -11.51 4.27 -22.47
C SER A 310 -11.87 3.49 -23.75
N GLU A 311 -11.54 4.02 -24.92
CA GLU A 311 -11.80 3.39 -26.24
C GLU A 311 -11.17 1.99 -26.38
N THR A 312 -10.20 1.63 -25.53
CA THR A 312 -9.46 0.36 -25.60
C THR A 312 -9.47 -0.49 -24.32
N GLU A 313 -9.71 0.08 -23.13
CA GLU A 313 -9.71 -0.65 -21.84
C GLU A 313 -10.63 0.03 -20.80
N GLU A 314 -11.20 -0.77 -19.89
CA GLU A 314 -11.95 -0.30 -18.72
C GLU A 314 -10.97 -0.13 -17.54
N LYS A 315 -10.67 1.12 -17.18
CA LYS A 315 -9.78 1.44 -16.05
C LYS A 315 -10.59 1.64 -14.79
N THR A 316 -10.18 0.98 -13.71
CA THR A 316 -10.81 1.11 -12.40
C THR A 316 -9.98 2.06 -11.55
N LEU A 317 -10.58 3.13 -11.03
CA LEU A 317 -9.90 4.10 -10.16
C LEU A 317 -10.60 4.23 -8.81
N ARG A 318 -9.85 4.60 -7.78
CA ARG A 318 -10.40 5.04 -6.50
C ARG A 318 -10.51 6.56 -6.53
N CYS A 319 -11.65 7.10 -6.09
CA CYS A 319 -11.94 8.51 -6.00
C CYS A 319 -12.24 8.89 -4.54
N ASP A 320 -11.34 9.64 -3.90
CA ASP A 320 -11.57 10.18 -2.57
C ASP A 320 -12.14 11.59 -2.67
N VAL A 321 -13.31 11.80 -2.05
CA VAL A 321 -14.00 13.08 -2.04
C VAL A 321 -13.78 13.74 -0.68
N LYS A 322 -13.36 15.00 -0.68
CA LYS A 322 -13.10 15.78 0.53
C LYS A 322 -13.78 17.14 0.45
N LYS A 323 -14.58 17.47 1.46
CA LYS A 323 -15.11 18.83 1.64
C LYS A 323 -14.01 19.72 2.19
N LEU A 324 -13.87 20.91 1.61
CA LEU A 324 -12.93 21.92 2.08
C LEU A 324 -13.69 22.93 2.92
N GLU A 325 -13.27 23.13 4.16
CA GLU A 325 -13.88 24.07 5.09
C GLU A 325 -12.85 25.08 5.62
N ASN A 326 -13.33 26.27 5.99
CA ASN A 326 -12.49 27.25 6.68
C ASN A 326 -12.39 26.95 8.19
N LYS A 327 -11.53 27.70 8.89
CA LYS A 327 -11.34 27.58 10.35
C LYS A 327 -12.62 27.81 11.18
N ASN A 328 -13.67 28.32 10.57
CA ASN A 328 -14.97 28.60 11.17
C ASN A 328 -16.07 27.64 10.65
N GLY A 329 -15.70 26.51 10.04
CA GLY A 329 -16.65 25.47 9.57
C GLY A 329 -17.49 25.85 8.35
N HIS A 330 -17.10 26.87 7.58
CA HIS A 330 -17.82 27.20 6.34
C HIS A 330 -17.19 26.48 5.15
N LYS A 331 -18.03 25.83 4.32
CA LYS A 331 -17.63 25.21 3.05
C LYS A 331 -16.95 26.25 2.13
N ILE A 332 -15.78 25.88 1.62
CA ILE A 332 -14.96 26.64 0.65
C ILE A 332 -15.02 25.95 -0.73
N GLY A 333 -15.22 24.64 -0.76
CA GLY A 333 -15.28 23.87 -2.00
C GLY A 333 -15.24 22.36 -1.77
N GLN A 334 -15.01 21.61 -2.84
CA GLN A 334 -14.93 20.14 -2.83
C GLN A 334 -13.76 19.65 -3.69
N MET A 335 -13.01 18.69 -3.17
CA MET A 335 -11.85 18.10 -3.84
C MET A 335 -12.08 16.61 -4.10
N PHE A 336 -11.79 16.18 -5.32
CA PHE A 336 -11.82 14.79 -5.76
C PHE A 336 -10.39 14.33 -6.06
N VAL A 337 -9.98 13.21 -5.49
CA VAL A 337 -8.63 12.65 -5.62
C VAL A 337 -8.70 11.26 -6.21
N PHE A 338 -8.13 11.08 -7.40
CA PHE A 338 -8.15 9.87 -8.19
C PHE A 338 -6.81 9.13 -8.09
N THR A 339 -6.87 7.85 -7.74
CA THR A 339 -5.67 6.99 -7.64
C THR A 339 -5.85 5.74 -8.49
N ASP A 340 -4.77 5.32 -9.17
CA ASP A 340 -4.75 4.10 -9.99
C ASP A 340 -4.74 2.85 -9.11
N ILE A 341 -5.82 2.08 -9.18
CA ILE A 341 -6.00 0.85 -8.42
C ILE A 341 -5.01 -0.25 -8.86
N ALA A 342 -4.44 -0.18 -10.08
CA ALA A 342 -3.52 -1.21 -10.60
C ALA A 342 -2.15 -1.22 -9.90
N LEU A 343 -1.71 -0.09 -9.34
CA LEU A 343 -0.46 -0.02 -8.58
C LEU A 343 -0.64 -0.65 -7.18
N GLU A 344 -1.82 -0.50 -6.58
CA GLU A 344 -2.06 -0.88 -5.17
C GLU A 344 -2.77 -2.21 -4.95
N THR A 345 -3.54 -2.70 -5.91
CA THR A 345 -4.36 -3.91 -5.77
C THR A 345 -3.95 -5.02 -6.72
N ASP A 346 -4.22 -6.26 -6.32
CA ASP A 346 -4.05 -7.46 -7.11
C ASP A 346 -5.09 -7.50 -8.26
N MET A 347 -4.63 -7.56 -9.51
CA MET A 347 -5.50 -7.53 -10.69
C MET A 347 -6.47 -8.71 -10.79
N LEU A 348 -6.18 -9.81 -10.10
CA LEU A 348 -7.00 -11.00 -10.14
C LEU A 348 -8.24 -10.87 -9.24
N THR A 349 -8.07 -10.27 -8.06
CA THR A 349 -9.08 -10.25 -6.98
C THR A 349 -9.62 -8.85 -6.66
N GLY A 350 -8.91 -7.80 -7.09
CA GLY A 350 -9.16 -6.42 -6.68
C GLY A 350 -8.91 -6.17 -5.18
N PHE A 351 -8.19 -7.06 -4.50
CA PHE A 351 -7.79 -6.90 -3.09
C PHE A 351 -6.46 -6.16 -3.01
N GLN A 352 -6.19 -5.48 -1.90
CA GLN A 352 -4.96 -4.71 -1.71
C GLN A 352 -3.72 -5.61 -1.70
N LYS A 353 -2.65 -5.21 -2.40
CA LYS A 353 -1.38 -5.95 -2.39
C LYS A 353 -0.77 -5.93 -1.00
N TRP A 354 -0.14 -7.03 -0.62
CA TRP A 354 0.51 -7.19 0.69
C TRP A 354 1.49 -6.05 1.03
N GLU A 355 2.35 -5.65 0.10
CA GLU A 355 3.38 -4.63 0.35
C GLU A 355 2.77 -3.26 0.68
N ASN A 356 1.72 -2.87 -0.04
CA ASN A 356 1.02 -1.61 0.18
C ASN A 356 0.27 -1.63 1.50
N PHE A 357 -0.41 -2.75 1.80
CA PHE A 357 -1.06 -2.92 3.10
C PHE A 357 -0.05 -2.87 4.26
N LYS A 358 1.14 -3.46 4.10
CA LYS A 358 2.18 -3.44 5.13
C LYS A 358 2.64 -2.01 5.44
N GLN A 359 2.80 -1.17 4.41
CA GLN A 359 3.13 0.24 4.61
C GLN A 359 1.97 1.00 5.29
N LEU A 360 0.73 0.77 4.86
CA LEU A 360 -0.47 1.34 5.49
C LEU A 360 -0.58 0.98 6.98
N ALA A 361 -0.34 -0.29 7.32
CA ALA A 361 -0.39 -0.78 8.69
C ALA A 361 0.76 -0.25 9.57
N LEU A 362 1.81 0.33 8.98
CA LEU A 362 2.95 0.93 9.69
C LEU A 362 2.84 2.46 9.84
N GLU A 363 2.12 3.16 8.95
CA GLU A 363 2.22 4.62 8.82
C GLU A 363 1.36 5.47 9.79
N LYS A 364 0.40 4.90 10.54
CA LYS A 364 -0.27 5.41 11.78
C LYS A 364 -1.64 4.72 11.97
N ASN A 365 -2.03 4.43 13.21
CA ASN A 365 -3.19 3.59 13.59
C ASN A 365 -4.59 4.17 13.33
N ASP A 366 -4.75 5.43 12.88
CA ASP A 366 -6.07 6.07 12.72
C ASP A 366 -6.97 5.42 11.65
N HIS A 367 -6.45 4.49 10.84
CA HIS A 367 -7.21 3.80 9.79
C HIS A 367 -8.06 2.62 10.27
N PHE A 368 -7.71 1.98 11.39
CA PHE A 368 -8.44 0.83 11.89
C PHE A 368 -9.00 1.11 13.27
N THR A 369 -10.29 0.85 13.46
CA THR A 369 -10.92 0.99 14.78
C THR A 369 -10.90 -0.35 15.50
N PHE A 370 -10.20 -0.39 16.63
CA PHE A 370 -10.09 -1.57 17.47
C PHE A 370 -11.41 -1.88 18.20
N PRO A 371 -11.72 -3.16 18.48
CA PRO A 371 -10.94 -4.35 18.10
C PRO A 371 -11.01 -4.66 16.60
N VAL A 372 -9.93 -5.16 16.02
CA VAL A 372 -9.84 -5.52 14.58
C VAL A 372 -9.84 -7.03 14.43
N GLY A 373 -10.92 -7.57 13.86
CA GLY A 373 -11.02 -8.97 13.50
C GLY A 373 -10.29 -9.27 12.19
N ILE A 374 -9.54 -10.37 12.15
CA ILE A 374 -8.78 -10.85 10.98
C ILE A 374 -9.29 -12.23 10.60
N ALA A 375 -9.57 -12.45 9.33
CA ALA A 375 -9.79 -13.78 8.76
C ALA A 375 -8.83 -14.01 7.60
N VAL A 376 -8.08 -15.11 7.64
CA VAL A 376 -7.21 -15.55 6.55
C VAL A 376 -7.80 -16.81 5.93
N CYS A 377 -8.07 -16.77 4.63
CA CYS A 377 -8.68 -17.86 3.87
C CYS A 377 -7.74 -18.33 2.75
N ASP A 378 -7.73 -19.64 2.51
CA ASP A 378 -6.96 -20.27 1.44
C ASP A 378 -7.75 -21.41 0.77
N ILE A 379 -7.47 -21.65 -0.50
CA ILE A 379 -8.11 -22.72 -1.29
C ILE A 379 -7.29 -24.00 -1.12
N ASN A 380 -7.92 -25.07 -0.64
CA ASN A 380 -7.27 -26.37 -0.55
C ASN A 380 -6.94 -26.88 -1.96
N SER A 381 -5.75 -27.44 -2.11
CA SER A 381 -5.30 -28.10 -3.36
C SER A 381 -5.30 -27.19 -4.61
N LEU A 382 -5.21 -25.87 -4.45
CA LEU A 382 -5.15 -24.91 -5.56
C LEU A 382 -4.02 -25.22 -6.57
N SER A 383 -2.88 -25.67 -6.06
CA SER A 383 -1.74 -26.13 -6.86
C SER A 383 -2.06 -27.35 -7.72
N VAL A 384 -2.87 -28.30 -7.23
CA VAL A 384 -3.35 -29.46 -8.01
C VAL A 384 -4.36 -29.04 -9.07
N ILE A 385 -5.24 -28.09 -8.74
CA ILE A 385 -6.16 -27.49 -9.72
C ILE A 385 -5.34 -26.86 -10.86
N ASN A 386 -4.28 -26.12 -10.52
CA ASN A 386 -3.40 -25.49 -11.50
C ASN A 386 -2.64 -26.49 -12.37
N SER A 387 -2.15 -27.60 -11.79
CA SER A 387 -1.41 -28.62 -12.55
C SER A 387 -2.33 -29.49 -13.42
N THR A 388 -3.55 -29.77 -12.95
CA THR A 388 -4.49 -30.68 -13.62
C THR A 388 -5.35 -29.97 -14.67
N LEU A 389 -5.85 -28.77 -14.34
CA LEU A 389 -6.82 -28.01 -15.14
C LEU A 389 -6.23 -26.71 -15.73
N GLY A 390 -4.97 -26.40 -15.40
CA GLY A 390 -4.26 -25.22 -15.87
C GLY A 390 -4.48 -23.99 -14.99
N LYS A 391 -3.55 -23.04 -15.05
CA LYS A 391 -3.55 -21.82 -14.20
C LYS A 391 -4.83 -20.98 -14.29
N LYS A 392 -5.47 -20.94 -15.47
CA LYS A 392 -6.74 -20.21 -15.67
C LYS A 392 -7.87 -20.74 -14.78
N ALA A 393 -7.92 -22.04 -14.51
CA ALA A 393 -8.92 -22.65 -13.64
C ALA A 393 -8.68 -22.28 -12.16
N GLY A 394 -7.42 -22.24 -11.72
CA GLY A 394 -7.09 -21.76 -10.38
C GLY A 394 -7.37 -20.27 -10.21
N ASP A 395 -7.07 -19.45 -11.22
CA ASP A 395 -7.39 -18.02 -11.24
C ASP A 395 -8.91 -17.77 -11.10
N GLN A 396 -9.74 -18.59 -11.77
CA GLN A 396 -11.19 -18.53 -11.63
C GLN A 396 -11.66 -18.90 -10.21
N LYS A 397 -11.07 -19.93 -9.59
CA LYS A 397 -11.42 -20.29 -8.20
C LYS A 397 -11.00 -19.21 -7.20
N ILE A 398 -9.85 -18.58 -7.40
CA ILE A 398 -9.41 -17.43 -6.60
C ILE A 398 -10.38 -16.25 -6.73
N ARG A 399 -10.80 -15.90 -7.95
CA ARG A 399 -11.82 -14.85 -8.18
C ARG A 399 -13.12 -15.16 -7.47
N LEU A 400 -13.64 -16.37 -7.64
CA LEU A 400 -14.88 -16.81 -7.01
C LEU A 400 -14.81 -16.71 -5.49
N LEU A 401 -13.67 -17.09 -4.88
CA LEU A 401 -13.48 -16.95 -3.45
C LEU A 401 -13.49 -15.48 -3.02
N SER A 402 -12.82 -14.59 -3.77
CA SER A 402 -12.79 -13.16 -3.47
C SER A 402 -14.17 -12.50 -3.59
N GLU A 403 -14.99 -12.91 -4.57
CA GLU A 403 -16.37 -12.44 -4.72
C GLU A 403 -17.25 -12.93 -3.57
N ASN A 404 -17.14 -14.20 -3.19
CA ASN A 404 -17.88 -14.75 -2.05
C ASN A 404 -17.47 -14.04 -0.74
N MET A 405 -16.19 -13.73 -0.54
CA MET A 405 -15.72 -12.96 0.64
C MET A 405 -16.38 -11.59 0.74
N ARG A 406 -16.59 -10.88 -0.37
CA ARG A 406 -17.30 -9.59 -0.37
C ARG A 406 -18.76 -9.70 0.07
N THR A 407 -19.37 -10.87 -0.12
CA THR A 407 -20.77 -11.11 0.29
C THR A 407 -20.92 -11.70 1.69
N CYS A 408 -19.89 -12.39 2.20
CA CYS A 408 -19.95 -13.10 3.48
C CYS A 408 -19.43 -12.26 4.65
N PHE A 409 -18.55 -11.31 4.40
CA PHE A 409 -18.02 -10.38 5.41
C PHE A 409 -18.76 -9.03 5.37
N PRO A 410 -18.72 -8.22 6.44
CA PRO A 410 -19.38 -6.91 6.50
C PRO A 410 -18.96 -5.97 5.35
N GLU A 411 -19.85 -5.08 4.90
CA GLU A 411 -19.59 -4.14 3.78
C GLU A 411 -18.35 -3.25 3.98
N ARG A 412 -17.95 -3.01 5.24
CA ARG A 412 -16.79 -2.19 5.61
C ARG A 412 -15.52 -3.02 5.88
N ALA A 413 -15.49 -4.29 5.48
CA ALA A 413 -14.30 -5.12 5.60
C ALA A 413 -13.21 -4.66 4.63
N TYR A 414 -11.97 -4.62 5.12
CA TYR A 414 -10.78 -4.31 4.34
C TYR A 414 -10.14 -5.60 3.84
N TYR A 415 -9.93 -5.73 2.53
CA TYR A 415 -9.47 -6.97 1.92
C TYR A 415 -8.04 -6.88 1.40
N VAL A 416 -7.22 -7.88 1.73
CA VAL A 416 -5.80 -7.94 1.38
C VAL A 416 -5.47 -9.26 0.69
N ARG A 417 -4.67 -9.19 -0.37
CA ARG A 417 -4.06 -10.33 -1.04
C ARG A 417 -2.72 -10.62 -0.38
N GLY A 418 -2.62 -11.77 0.29
CA GLY A 418 -1.38 -12.24 0.90
C GLY A 418 -0.36 -12.74 -0.13
N THR A 419 0.89 -12.97 0.33
CA THR A 419 2.04 -13.34 -0.52
C THR A 419 1.91 -14.72 -1.18
N GLU A 420 1.14 -15.65 -0.59
CA GLU A 420 0.97 -17.03 -1.09
C GLU A 420 -0.46 -17.31 -1.57
N ALA A 421 -1.08 -16.35 -2.26
CA ALA A 421 -2.46 -16.46 -2.72
C ALA A 421 -3.53 -16.57 -1.60
N HIS A 422 -3.16 -16.29 -0.34
CA HIS A 422 -4.12 -16.12 0.74
C HIS A 422 -5.02 -14.90 0.49
N LEU A 423 -6.29 -15.02 0.87
CA LEU A 423 -7.24 -13.92 0.86
C LEU A 423 -7.57 -13.55 2.30
N ILE A 424 -7.37 -12.29 2.65
CA ILE A 424 -7.44 -11.79 4.02
C ILE A 424 -8.56 -10.76 4.11
N ALA A 425 -9.40 -10.87 5.13
CA ALA A 425 -10.40 -9.86 5.49
C ALA A 425 -10.09 -9.29 6.88
N LEU A 426 -10.17 -7.96 7.00
CA LEU A 426 -9.98 -7.19 8.23
C LEU A 426 -11.28 -6.44 8.52
N CYS A 427 -11.88 -6.66 9.69
CA CYS A 427 -13.13 -6.03 10.08
C CYS A 427 -12.91 -5.20 11.35
N SER A 428 -13.22 -3.90 11.29
CA SER A 428 -13.15 -3.03 12.47
C SER A 428 -14.35 -3.28 13.40
N ARG A 429 -14.13 -3.19 14.71
CA ARG A 429 -15.10 -3.50 15.77
C ARG A 429 -15.69 -4.90 15.64
N SER A 430 -14.83 -5.90 15.41
CA SER A 430 -15.28 -7.29 15.24
C SER A 430 -14.62 -8.21 16.25
N SER A 431 -15.42 -9.13 16.77
CA SER A 431 -14.98 -10.20 17.68
C SER A 431 -14.55 -11.47 16.93
N GLU A 432 -13.89 -12.38 17.63
CA GLU A 432 -13.40 -13.65 17.05
C GLU A 432 -14.58 -14.51 16.57
N ASP A 433 -15.67 -14.54 17.34
CA ASP A 433 -16.90 -15.27 17.00
C ASP A 433 -17.57 -14.74 15.72
N GLU A 434 -17.66 -13.42 15.57
CA GLU A 434 -18.22 -12.81 14.36
C GLU A 434 -17.39 -13.15 13.13
N MET A 435 -16.07 -13.09 13.24
CA MET A 435 -15.15 -13.46 12.16
C MET A 435 -15.28 -14.94 11.82
N ALA A 436 -15.39 -15.82 12.83
CA ALA A 436 -15.57 -17.26 12.66
C ALA A 436 -16.89 -17.59 11.95
N VAL A 437 -17.99 -16.90 12.28
CA VAL A 437 -19.29 -17.04 11.62
C VAL A 437 -19.22 -16.60 10.15
N CYS A 438 -18.55 -15.48 9.86
CA CYS A 438 -18.37 -15.00 8.47
C CYS A 438 -17.56 -15.99 7.63
N ALA A 439 -16.45 -16.50 8.19
CA ALA A 439 -15.61 -17.48 7.52
C ALA A 439 -16.30 -18.85 7.36
N GLY A 440 -17.13 -19.26 8.33
CA GLY A 440 -17.97 -20.46 8.23
C GLY A 440 -18.97 -20.38 7.08
N LYS A 441 -19.70 -19.25 6.96
CA LYS A 441 -20.60 -18.98 5.82
C LYS A 441 -19.86 -18.98 4.49
N LEU A 442 -18.64 -18.45 4.45
CA LEU A 442 -17.80 -18.49 3.26
C LEU A 442 -17.48 -19.93 2.84
N LYS A 443 -17.14 -20.79 3.81
CA LYS A 443 -16.83 -22.21 3.59
C LYS A 443 -18.02 -22.99 3.03
N GLU A 444 -19.24 -22.70 3.49
CA GLU A 444 -20.46 -23.31 2.96
C GLU A 444 -20.83 -22.81 1.55
N LYS A 445 -20.62 -21.52 1.28
CA LYS A 445 -21.01 -20.89 0.00
C LYS A 445 -20.03 -21.18 -1.14
N PHE A 446 -18.76 -21.42 -0.84
CA PHE A 446 -17.75 -21.63 -1.85
C PHE A 446 -17.86 -23.02 -2.50
N ASP A 447 -17.95 -23.06 -3.82
CA ASP A 447 -17.91 -24.28 -4.61
C ASP A 447 -16.48 -24.83 -4.67
N GLY A 448 -16.04 -25.48 -3.59
CA GLY A 448 -14.71 -26.07 -3.44
C GLY A 448 -14.33 -26.25 -1.97
N SER A 449 -13.15 -26.76 -1.72
CA SER A 449 -12.63 -26.89 -0.35
C SER A 449 -11.77 -25.69 -0.01
N ILE A 450 -12.11 -24.98 1.06
CA ILE A 450 -11.30 -23.89 1.62
C ILE A 450 -10.97 -24.17 3.07
N GLN A 451 -9.87 -23.57 3.51
CA GLN A 451 -9.48 -23.55 4.90
C GLN A 451 -9.22 -22.12 5.36
N TYR A 452 -9.54 -21.86 6.63
CA TYR A 452 -9.43 -20.53 7.21
C TYR A 452 -8.97 -20.57 8.67
N ALA A 453 -8.44 -19.45 9.14
CA ALA A 453 -8.26 -19.15 10.55
C ALA A 453 -8.63 -17.69 10.84
N VAL A 454 -9.00 -17.44 12.08
CA VAL A 454 -9.40 -16.11 12.55
C VAL A 454 -8.55 -15.67 13.75
N SER A 455 -8.46 -14.36 13.97
CA SER A 455 -7.91 -13.77 15.18
C SER A 455 -8.46 -12.36 15.38
N VAL A 456 -8.23 -11.78 16.55
CA VAL A 456 -8.59 -10.40 16.87
C VAL A 456 -7.39 -9.66 17.43
N VAL A 457 -7.28 -8.39 17.06
CA VAL A 457 -6.35 -7.43 17.67
C VAL A 457 -7.18 -6.48 18.53
N GLU A 458 -7.00 -6.55 19.85
CA GLU A 458 -7.81 -5.80 20.84
C GLU A 458 -7.41 -4.33 20.93
N ASP A 459 -6.12 -4.02 20.76
CA ASP A 459 -5.58 -2.68 20.96
C ASP A 459 -4.43 -2.34 20.01
N GLU A 460 -4.06 -1.06 20.03
CA GLU A 460 -2.98 -0.49 19.22
C GLU A 460 -1.57 -0.99 19.57
N THR A 461 -1.40 -1.70 20.69
CA THR A 461 -0.07 -2.15 21.13
C THR A 461 0.40 -3.36 20.32
N HIS A 462 -0.53 -4.09 19.72
CA HIS A 462 -0.27 -5.29 18.93
C HIS A 462 -0.26 -4.99 17.43
N SER A 463 0.79 -5.42 16.74
CA SER A 463 0.89 -5.22 15.30
C SER A 463 -0.13 -6.09 14.54
N ILE A 464 -0.97 -5.44 13.73
CA ILE A 464 -1.90 -6.12 12.81
C ILE A 464 -1.15 -7.06 11.85
N VAL A 465 0.03 -6.63 11.38
CA VAL A 465 0.86 -7.43 10.46
C VAL A 465 1.34 -8.73 11.13
N GLU A 466 1.77 -8.65 12.40
CA GLU A 466 2.18 -9.84 13.15
C GLU A 466 0.98 -10.74 13.45
N SER A 467 -0.19 -10.16 13.76
CA SER A 467 -1.41 -10.93 13.96
C SER A 467 -1.85 -11.69 12.70
N ILE A 468 -1.80 -11.05 11.52
CA ILE A 468 -2.04 -11.73 10.23
C ILE A 468 -1.06 -12.87 10.01
N ARG A 469 0.23 -12.67 10.33
CA ARG A 469 1.25 -13.71 10.21
C ARG A 469 0.94 -14.91 11.10
N ASN A 470 0.55 -14.68 12.35
CA ASN A 470 0.16 -15.74 13.28
C ASN A 470 -1.13 -16.45 12.88
N THR A 471 -2.12 -15.70 12.38
CA THR A 471 -3.36 -16.25 11.83
C THR A 471 -3.10 -17.11 10.59
N THR A 472 -2.18 -16.67 9.72
CA THR A 472 -1.74 -17.43 8.55
C THR A 472 -1.09 -18.76 8.96
N LYS A 473 -0.24 -18.76 9.99
CA LYS A 473 0.32 -20.00 10.55
C LYS A 473 -0.79 -20.93 11.05
N ALA A 474 -1.75 -20.42 11.82
CA ALA A 474 -2.88 -21.22 12.31
C ALA A 474 -3.72 -21.83 11.18
N MET A 475 -4.00 -21.06 10.12
CA MET A 475 -4.71 -21.56 8.93
C MET A 475 -3.94 -22.72 8.30
N ARG A 476 -2.61 -22.60 8.15
CA ARG A 476 -1.76 -23.70 7.65
C ARG A 476 -1.79 -24.92 8.57
N THR A 477 -1.76 -24.72 9.89
CA THR A 477 -1.89 -25.81 10.88
C THR A 477 -3.20 -26.55 10.70
N LYS A 478 -4.31 -25.85 10.52
CA LYS A 478 -5.59 -26.50 10.24
C LYS A 478 -5.58 -27.22 8.89
N LYS A 479 -4.92 -26.64 7.89
CA LYS A 479 -4.74 -27.26 6.57
C LYS A 479 -3.83 -28.50 6.64
N LEU A 480 -2.93 -28.62 7.62
CA LEU A 480 -2.11 -29.82 7.82
C LEU A 480 -2.92 -30.99 8.39
N VAL A 481 -3.87 -30.67 9.28
CA VAL A 481 -4.73 -31.67 9.95
C VAL A 481 -5.96 -32.03 9.12
N ASP A 482 -6.34 -31.19 8.14
CA ASP A 482 -7.47 -31.45 7.24
C ASP A 482 -7.15 -32.60 6.29
N SER A 483 -7.94 -33.69 6.36
CA SER A 483 -7.81 -34.88 5.51
C SER A 483 -7.92 -34.59 4.01
N LYS A 484 -8.54 -33.46 3.64
CA LYS A 484 -8.68 -33.02 2.24
C LYS A 484 -7.45 -32.25 1.71
N SER A 485 -6.42 -32.09 2.54
CA SER A 485 -5.19 -31.37 2.20
C SER A 485 -4.04 -32.30 1.88
N ILE A 486 -3.18 -31.89 0.94
CA ILE A 486 -2.04 -32.68 0.46
C ILE A 486 -0.95 -32.82 1.53
N HIS A 487 -0.82 -31.85 2.44
CA HIS A 487 0.13 -31.94 3.54
C HIS A 487 -0.28 -32.97 4.62
N SER A 488 -1.52 -33.49 4.55
CA SER A 488 -1.99 -34.58 5.41
C SER A 488 -1.21 -35.88 5.16
N ASP A 489 -0.58 -36.08 3.99
CA ASP A 489 0.11 -37.32 3.65
C ASP A 489 1.36 -37.53 4.51
N MET A 490 2.18 -36.48 4.72
CA MET A 490 3.36 -36.55 5.60
C MET A 490 2.96 -36.83 7.06
N LEU A 491 1.91 -36.15 7.53
CA LEU A 491 1.40 -36.30 8.88
C LEU A 491 0.81 -37.70 9.09
N ALA A 492 0.09 -38.24 8.09
CA ALA A 492 -0.37 -39.62 8.08
C ALA A 492 0.78 -40.63 8.17
N SER A 493 1.89 -40.40 7.45
CA SER A 493 3.09 -41.25 7.54
C SER A 493 3.71 -41.24 8.95
N LEU A 494 3.81 -40.06 9.58
CA LEU A 494 4.35 -39.93 10.94
C LEU A 494 3.45 -40.59 11.98
N ILE A 495 2.13 -40.42 11.86
CA ILE A 495 1.16 -41.07 12.75
C ILE A 495 1.28 -42.59 12.63
N ARG A 496 1.37 -43.13 11.42
CA ARG A 496 1.53 -44.58 11.23
C ARG A 496 2.85 -45.12 11.79
N ALA A 497 3.95 -44.38 11.65
CA ALA A 497 5.22 -44.76 12.27
C ALA A 497 5.11 -44.79 13.81
N LEU A 498 4.34 -43.87 14.39
CA LEU A 498 4.03 -43.86 15.82
C LEU A 498 3.17 -45.08 16.23
N GLU A 499 2.11 -45.39 15.47
CA GLU A 499 1.22 -46.54 15.67
C GLU A 499 1.93 -47.90 15.53
N GLU A 500 3.01 -47.99 14.75
CA GLU A 500 3.80 -49.23 14.68
C GLU A 500 4.73 -49.42 15.89
N CYS A 501 5.18 -48.32 16.49
CA CYS A 501 6.07 -48.36 17.65
C CYS A 501 5.30 -48.64 18.94
N ASP A 502 4.13 -48.03 19.10
CA ASP A 502 3.30 -48.16 20.30
C ASP A 502 2.09 -49.06 20.02
N SER A 503 1.74 -49.92 20.98
CA SER A 503 0.54 -50.75 20.91
C SER A 503 -0.77 -49.96 20.96
N ASP A 504 -0.69 -48.65 21.22
CA ASP A 504 -1.83 -47.74 21.26
C ASP A 504 -2.35 -47.47 19.82
N THR A 505 -3.55 -48.00 19.55
CA THR A 505 -4.21 -48.01 18.24
C THR A 505 -4.58 -46.61 17.71
N GLU A 506 -4.81 -46.48 16.40
CA GLU A 506 -5.44 -45.32 15.69
C GLU A 506 -6.60 -44.67 16.48
N HIS A 507 -7.34 -45.48 17.24
CA HIS A 507 -8.43 -45.01 18.10
C HIS A 507 -8.00 -44.09 19.25
N HIS A 508 -6.79 -44.22 19.82
CA HIS A 508 -6.28 -43.34 20.88
C HIS A 508 -6.12 -41.91 20.35
N VAL A 509 -5.37 -41.75 19.26
CA VAL A 509 -5.12 -40.47 18.61
C VAL A 509 -6.43 -39.77 18.25
N ARG A 510 -7.41 -40.51 17.72
CA ARG A 510 -8.72 -39.95 17.38
C ARG A 510 -9.52 -39.52 18.61
N ARG A 511 -9.50 -40.29 19.69
CA ARG A 511 -10.22 -39.95 20.94
C ARG A 511 -9.61 -38.73 21.61
N THR A 512 -8.28 -38.64 21.70
CA THR A 512 -7.59 -37.49 22.29
C THR A 512 -7.81 -36.21 21.50
N GLN A 513 -7.91 -36.27 20.16
CA GLN A 513 -8.30 -35.13 19.35
C GLN A 513 -9.72 -34.62 19.64
N ILE A 514 -10.70 -35.52 19.68
CA ILE A 514 -12.11 -35.16 19.92
C ILE A 514 -12.25 -34.54 21.33
N MET A 515 -11.70 -35.21 22.34
CA MET A 515 -11.75 -34.73 23.72
C MET A 515 -10.97 -33.43 23.91
N GLY A 516 -9.79 -33.31 23.30
CA GLY A 516 -8.94 -32.12 23.36
C GLY A 516 -9.61 -30.91 22.70
N ALA A 517 -10.19 -31.08 21.51
CA ALA A 517 -10.88 -30.00 20.81
C ALA A 517 -12.10 -29.49 21.60
N GLU A 518 -12.89 -30.39 22.19
CA GLU A 518 -14.05 -30.01 22.98
C GLU A 518 -13.65 -29.33 24.31
N LEU A 519 -12.67 -29.90 25.01
CA LEU A 519 -12.14 -29.28 26.24
C LEU A 519 -11.54 -27.89 25.94
N GLY A 520 -10.79 -27.77 24.84
CA GLY A 520 -10.22 -26.52 24.39
C GLY A 520 -11.27 -25.42 24.16
N LYS A 521 -12.43 -25.77 23.61
CA LYS A 521 -13.51 -24.79 23.38
C LYS A 521 -14.10 -24.31 24.69
N ARG A 522 -14.27 -25.24 25.63
CA ARG A 522 -14.85 -24.99 26.96
C ARG A 522 -14.00 -24.05 27.81
N ILE A 523 -12.68 -24.15 27.68
CA ILE A 523 -11.72 -23.25 28.36
C ILE A 523 -11.39 -22.00 27.53
N GLU A 524 -12.16 -21.70 26.47
CA GLU A 524 -12.03 -20.50 25.63
C GLU A 524 -10.65 -20.36 24.95
N LEU A 525 -10.06 -21.47 24.48
CA LEU A 525 -8.87 -21.39 23.63
C LEU A 525 -9.19 -20.68 22.32
N SER A 526 -8.32 -19.74 21.92
CA SER A 526 -8.43 -19.06 20.63
C SER A 526 -8.32 -20.04 19.46
N ASP A 527 -8.79 -19.64 18.29
CA ASP A 527 -8.74 -20.45 17.07
C ASP A 527 -7.31 -20.90 16.72
N ILE A 528 -6.32 -20.06 17.02
CA ILE A 528 -4.88 -20.37 16.88
C ILE A 528 -4.47 -21.47 17.85
N GLN A 529 -4.85 -21.36 19.12
CA GLN A 529 -4.53 -22.36 20.16
C GLN A 529 -5.23 -23.69 19.87
N GLN A 530 -6.48 -23.66 19.42
CA GLN A 530 -7.22 -24.85 18.98
C GLN A 530 -6.54 -25.60 17.84
N SER A 531 -6.05 -24.85 16.86
CA SER A 531 -5.33 -25.41 15.71
C SER A 531 -4.06 -26.14 16.17
N ARG A 532 -3.30 -25.51 17.07
CA ARG A 532 -2.09 -26.10 17.66
C ARG A 532 -2.41 -27.30 18.55
N LEU A 533 -3.49 -27.23 19.34
CA LEU A 533 -3.93 -28.33 20.20
C LEU A 533 -4.31 -29.55 19.37
N SER A 534 -5.04 -29.37 18.27
CA SER A 534 -5.40 -30.47 17.37
C SER A 534 -4.17 -31.18 16.79
N LEU A 535 -3.15 -30.41 16.40
CA LEU A 535 -1.87 -30.96 15.94
C LEU A 535 -1.07 -31.62 17.08
N LEU A 536 -1.10 -31.04 18.29
CA LEU A 536 -0.47 -31.61 19.47
C LEU A 536 -1.10 -32.95 19.85
N CYS A 537 -2.43 -33.08 19.85
CA CYS A 537 -3.10 -34.34 20.14
C CYS A 537 -2.63 -35.47 19.21
N LEU A 538 -2.33 -35.15 17.94
CA LEU A 538 -1.83 -36.11 16.96
C LEU A 538 -0.39 -36.58 17.23
N LEU A 539 0.46 -35.67 17.71
CA LEU A 539 1.92 -35.85 17.68
C LEU A 539 2.59 -35.72 19.06
N HIS A 540 1.83 -35.58 20.15
CA HIS A 540 2.38 -35.43 21.50
C HIS A 540 3.38 -36.54 21.86
N ASP A 541 3.10 -37.75 21.38
CA ASP A 541 3.91 -38.95 21.60
C ASP A 541 4.89 -39.28 20.47
N ILE A 542 5.10 -38.40 19.48
CA ILE A 542 5.94 -38.68 18.32
C ILE A 542 7.37 -39.11 18.67
N GLY A 543 7.87 -38.71 19.85
CA GLY A 543 9.18 -39.11 20.33
C GLY A 543 9.29 -40.57 20.78
N LYS A 544 8.17 -41.29 20.99
CA LYS A 544 8.17 -42.73 21.30
C LYS A 544 8.82 -43.55 20.19
N ILE A 545 8.80 -43.07 18.95
CA ILE A 545 9.52 -43.66 17.81
C ILE A 545 11.03 -43.79 18.13
N GLY A 546 11.60 -42.84 18.87
CA GLY A 546 13.00 -42.87 19.27
C GLY A 546 13.30 -43.73 20.51
N VAL A 547 12.33 -44.42 21.12
CA VAL A 547 12.51 -45.28 22.29
C VAL A 547 12.72 -46.75 21.85
N PRO A 548 13.69 -47.50 22.43
CA PRO A 548 13.90 -48.91 22.11
C PRO A 548 12.64 -49.76 22.32
N MET A 549 12.35 -50.68 21.40
CA MET A 549 11.10 -51.45 21.38
C MET A 549 11.00 -52.40 22.58
N GLU A 550 12.14 -52.89 23.05
CA GLU A 550 12.27 -53.76 24.22
C GLU A 550 11.86 -53.05 25.52
N ILE A 551 12.02 -51.72 25.55
CA ILE A 551 11.60 -50.85 26.65
C ILE A 551 10.14 -50.42 26.44
N LEU A 552 9.80 -49.99 25.22
CA LEU A 552 8.46 -49.50 24.88
C LEU A 552 7.37 -50.57 25.09
N ASN A 553 7.62 -51.80 24.64
CA ASN A 553 6.66 -52.91 24.68
C ASN A 553 6.96 -53.94 25.78
N LYS A 554 7.70 -53.54 26.83
CA LYS A 554 8.00 -54.46 27.94
C LYS A 554 6.71 -54.85 28.69
N PRO A 555 6.38 -56.14 28.83
CA PRO A 555 5.15 -56.57 29.52
C PRO A 555 5.22 -56.43 31.06
N GLY A 556 6.40 -56.16 31.63
CA GLY A 556 6.63 -56.00 33.06
C GLY A 556 7.05 -54.57 33.44
N LYS A 557 7.25 -54.32 34.74
CA LYS A 557 7.70 -52.99 35.21
C LYS A 557 9.07 -52.62 34.61
N LEU A 558 9.18 -51.37 34.18
CA LEU A 558 10.44 -50.75 33.80
C LEU A 558 11.30 -50.51 35.05
N THR A 559 12.60 -50.77 34.93
CA THR A 559 13.63 -50.37 35.90
C THR A 559 13.88 -48.86 35.84
N ASP A 560 14.57 -48.29 36.83
CA ASP A 560 14.84 -46.85 36.87
C ASP A 560 15.63 -46.34 35.66
N GLU A 561 16.57 -47.15 35.16
CA GLU A 561 17.35 -46.84 33.95
C GLU A 561 16.49 -46.92 32.68
N GLU A 562 15.61 -47.93 32.59
CA GLU A 562 14.65 -48.03 31.48
C GLU A 562 13.63 -46.87 31.51
N TRP A 563 13.21 -46.43 32.70
CA TRP A 563 12.37 -45.24 32.88
C TRP A 563 13.07 -43.96 32.47
N LYS A 564 14.38 -43.85 32.68
CA LYS A 564 15.17 -42.72 32.17
C LYS A 564 15.17 -42.68 30.65
N ILE A 565 15.29 -43.83 30.00
CA ILE A 565 15.21 -43.94 28.53
C ILE A 565 13.78 -43.66 28.05
N MET A 566 12.75 -44.19 28.70
CA MET A 566 11.35 -43.92 28.37
C MET A 566 11.05 -42.41 28.42
N ARG A 567 11.49 -41.72 29.48
CA ARG A 567 11.32 -40.27 29.63
C ARG A 567 12.03 -39.46 28.54
N SER A 568 12.99 -40.01 27.80
CA SER A 568 13.64 -39.28 26.70
C SER A 568 12.70 -39.02 25.51
N HIS A 569 11.52 -39.64 25.45
CA HIS A 569 10.59 -39.44 24.34
C HIS A 569 10.10 -37.99 24.23
N VAL A 570 9.94 -37.26 25.35
CA VAL A 570 9.54 -35.84 25.28
C VAL A 570 10.63 -34.97 24.63
N GLU A 571 11.90 -35.26 24.92
CA GLU A 571 13.03 -34.53 24.34
C GLU A 571 13.23 -34.90 22.86
N LYS A 572 13.13 -36.19 22.54
CA LYS A 572 13.18 -36.67 21.14
C LYS A 572 12.01 -36.14 20.32
N GLY A 573 10.81 -36.07 20.90
CA GLY A 573 9.64 -35.50 20.26
C GLY A 573 9.80 -34.01 19.98
N TYR A 574 10.37 -33.26 20.94
CA TYR A 574 10.77 -31.87 20.74
C TYR A 574 11.75 -31.71 19.57
N ASP A 575 12.81 -32.52 19.52
CA ASP A 575 13.82 -32.45 18.45
C ASP A 575 13.21 -32.77 17.08
N ILE A 576 12.34 -33.77 16.99
CA ILE A 576 11.61 -34.13 15.78
C ILE A 576 10.75 -32.94 15.32
N ALA A 577 9.94 -32.38 16.21
CA ALA A 577 9.05 -31.26 15.88
C ALA A 577 9.84 -29.99 15.52
N ASN A 578 10.91 -29.68 16.25
CA ASN A 578 11.72 -28.47 16.04
C ASN A 578 12.54 -28.53 14.73
N SER A 579 12.79 -29.73 14.19
CA SER A 579 13.49 -29.92 12.92
C SER A 579 12.67 -29.52 11.69
N ASN A 580 11.35 -29.35 11.84
CA ASN A 580 10.43 -29.01 10.75
C ASN A 580 9.72 -27.68 11.02
N VAL A 581 9.67 -26.79 10.01
CA VAL A 581 9.09 -25.43 10.14
C VAL A 581 7.61 -25.44 10.53
N GLU A 582 6.85 -26.43 10.04
CA GLU A 582 5.42 -26.58 10.30
C GLU A 582 5.13 -27.18 11.68
N LEU A 583 5.94 -28.14 12.14
CA LEU A 583 5.76 -28.80 13.45
C LEU A 583 6.37 -28.02 14.61
N LYS A 584 7.35 -27.14 14.34
CA LYS A 584 8.05 -26.35 15.35
C LYS A 584 7.13 -25.58 16.30
N GLN A 585 5.96 -25.17 15.82
CA GLN A 585 4.95 -24.44 16.60
C GLN A 585 4.34 -25.25 17.76
N ILE A 586 4.52 -26.57 17.82
CA ILE A 586 4.07 -27.42 18.94
C ILE A 586 5.23 -28.12 19.67
N ALA A 587 6.48 -27.81 19.32
CA ALA A 587 7.64 -28.53 19.86
C ALA A 587 7.74 -28.38 21.39
N GLU A 588 7.60 -27.16 21.89
CA GLU A 588 7.59 -26.88 23.34
C GLU A 588 6.44 -27.61 24.04
N GLU A 589 5.26 -27.62 23.42
CA GLU A 589 4.12 -28.34 23.99
C GLU A 589 4.34 -29.85 24.08
N ILE A 590 4.99 -30.45 23.06
CA ILE A 590 5.43 -31.85 23.06
C ILE A 590 6.46 -32.08 24.16
N ARG A 591 7.43 -31.18 24.36
CA ARG A 591 8.44 -31.33 25.41
C ARG A 591 7.82 -31.41 26.80
N HIS A 592 6.77 -30.62 27.06
CA HIS A 592 6.23 -30.40 28.40
C HIS A 592 4.92 -31.13 28.70
N HIS A 593 4.43 -32.01 27.83
CA HIS A 593 3.13 -32.68 28.01
C HIS A 593 3.09 -33.66 29.21
N HIS A 594 4.24 -34.01 29.78
CA HIS A 594 4.36 -34.79 31.02
C HIS A 594 4.84 -33.98 32.24
N GLU A 595 4.84 -32.64 32.13
CA GLU A 595 5.03 -31.78 33.30
C GLU A 595 3.82 -31.88 34.25
N ARG A 596 4.08 -31.67 35.54
CA ARG A 596 3.06 -31.79 36.59
C ARG A 596 2.81 -30.46 37.25
N TRP A 597 1.55 -30.18 37.61
CA TRP A 597 1.17 -28.92 38.28
C TRP A 597 2.01 -28.63 39.54
N ASP A 598 2.40 -29.66 40.27
CA ASP A 598 3.25 -29.63 41.47
C ASP A 598 4.76 -29.49 41.23
N GLY A 599 5.22 -29.43 39.97
CA GLY A 599 6.64 -29.32 39.61
C GLY A 599 7.43 -30.63 39.70
N LYS A 600 6.76 -31.77 39.92
CA LYS A 600 7.43 -33.09 39.99
C LYS A 600 7.42 -33.83 38.64
N GLY A 601 7.07 -33.14 37.57
CA GLY A 601 7.02 -33.67 36.21
C GLY A 601 8.40 -33.77 35.58
N TYR A 602 8.42 -34.01 34.27
CA TYR A 602 9.63 -34.07 33.47
C TYR A 602 9.36 -33.47 32.07
N PRO A 603 10.37 -32.97 31.35
CA PRO A 603 11.82 -33.09 31.64
C PRO A 603 12.39 -31.96 32.51
N ASP A 604 11.75 -30.80 32.58
CA ASP A 604 12.33 -29.57 33.11
C ASP A 604 11.78 -29.18 34.50
N GLY A 605 10.74 -29.89 34.98
CA GLY A 605 10.17 -29.69 36.31
C GLY A 605 9.38 -28.40 36.43
N LEU A 606 8.76 -27.96 35.33
CA LEU A 606 7.90 -26.78 35.30
C LEU A 606 6.71 -26.97 36.23
N SER A 607 6.28 -25.88 36.87
CA SER A 607 5.14 -25.90 37.81
C SER A 607 4.10 -24.86 37.46
N ARG A 608 2.85 -25.19 37.75
CA ARG A 608 1.68 -24.32 37.56
C ARG A 608 1.60 -23.69 36.16
N GLU A 609 1.37 -22.38 36.07
CA GLU A 609 1.19 -21.63 34.82
C GLU A 609 2.45 -21.51 33.97
N SER A 610 3.61 -21.91 34.51
CA SER A 610 4.86 -22.05 33.74
C SER A 610 4.75 -23.16 32.68
N ILE A 611 3.86 -24.13 32.89
CA ILE A 611 3.59 -25.21 31.95
C ILE A 611 2.68 -24.67 30.84
N PRO A 612 3.03 -24.87 29.55
CA PRO A 612 2.19 -24.45 28.44
C PRO A 612 0.75 -24.94 28.61
N VAL A 613 -0.23 -24.06 28.36
CA VAL A 613 -1.66 -24.39 28.55
C VAL A 613 -2.09 -25.62 27.75
N LEU A 614 -1.58 -25.76 26.52
CA LEU A 614 -1.89 -26.90 25.66
C LEU A 614 -1.29 -28.20 26.21
N SER A 615 -0.09 -28.15 26.82
CA SER A 615 0.51 -29.29 27.53
C SER A 615 -0.32 -29.71 28.74
N ARG A 616 -0.87 -28.74 29.49
CA ARG A 616 -1.78 -29.03 30.62
C ARG A 616 -3.08 -29.69 30.16
N VAL A 617 -3.62 -29.26 29.03
CA VAL A 617 -4.83 -29.86 28.42
C VAL A 617 -4.57 -31.29 27.98
N ILE A 618 -3.55 -31.52 27.15
CA ILE A 618 -3.26 -32.87 26.64
C ILE A 618 -2.91 -33.84 27.78
N ALA A 619 -2.23 -33.39 28.85
CA ALA A 619 -1.92 -34.22 30.01
C ALA A 619 -3.18 -34.81 30.69
N VAL A 620 -4.25 -34.02 30.78
CA VAL A 620 -5.54 -34.49 31.34
C VAL A 620 -6.22 -35.45 30.39
N VAL A 621 -6.25 -35.11 29.10
CA VAL A 621 -6.91 -35.89 28.05
C VAL A 621 -6.22 -37.26 27.86
N ASP A 622 -4.90 -37.27 27.78
CA ASP A 622 -4.09 -38.49 27.66
C ASP A 622 -4.22 -39.37 28.90
N ALA A 623 -4.13 -38.80 30.11
CA ALA A 623 -4.30 -39.56 31.34
C ALA A 623 -5.70 -40.19 31.44
N PHE A 624 -6.75 -39.48 31.02
CA PHE A 624 -8.10 -40.03 30.98
C PHE A 624 -8.21 -41.18 29.99
N ASP A 625 -7.73 -41.01 28.75
CA ASP A 625 -7.75 -42.05 27.73
C ASP A 625 -6.99 -43.31 28.17
N ALA A 626 -5.82 -43.11 28.78
CA ALA A 626 -4.99 -44.17 29.36
C ALA A 626 -5.70 -44.93 30.50
N MET A 627 -6.58 -44.27 31.24
CA MET A 627 -7.32 -44.88 32.34
C MET A 627 -8.49 -45.76 31.84
N VAL A 628 -9.24 -45.26 30.86
CA VAL A 628 -10.50 -45.88 30.40
C VAL A 628 -10.33 -46.86 29.25
N SER A 629 -9.20 -46.82 28.54
CA SER A 629 -8.92 -47.72 27.42
C SER A 629 -8.34 -49.04 27.87
N ASP A 630 -8.70 -50.13 27.18
CA ASP A 630 -8.07 -51.43 27.36
C ASP A 630 -6.62 -51.39 26.83
N ARG A 631 -5.68 -51.84 27.66
CA ARG A 631 -4.25 -51.99 27.32
C ARG A 631 -3.86 -53.46 27.32
N PRO A 632 -2.80 -53.88 26.62
CA PRO A 632 -2.40 -55.29 26.52
C PRO A 632 -2.25 -56.04 27.85
N TYR A 633 -2.00 -55.30 28.94
CA TYR A 633 -1.76 -55.80 30.29
C TYR A 633 -2.84 -55.40 31.32
N ARG A 634 -3.86 -54.60 30.95
CA ARG A 634 -4.91 -54.15 31.88
C ARG A 634 -6.19 -53.75 31.15
N ASN A 635 -7.35 -54.17 31.65
CA ASN A 635 -8.63 -53.62 31.19
C ASN A 635 -8.80 -52.15 31.62
N GLY A 636 -9.49 -51.39 30.80
CA GLY A 636 -9.90 -50.01 31.10
C GLY A 636 -10.74 -49.95 32.37
N MET A 637 -10.56 -48.89 33.15
CA MET A 637 -11.34 -48.67 34.36
C MET A 637 -12.67 -47.97 34.06
N PRO A 638 -13.71 -48.13 34.89
CA PRO A 638 -14.96 -47.42 34.72
C PRO A 638 -14.76 -45.91 34.67
N VAL A 639 -15.51 -45.20 33.82
CA VAL A 639 -15.39 -43.74 33.67
C VAL A 639 -15.62 -43.02 35.00
N SER A 640 -16.53 -43.50 35.85
CA SER A 640 -16.74 -42.95 37.20
C SER A 640 -15.46 -42.91 38.03
N ASP A 641 -14.69 -43.99 37.98
CA ASP A 641 -13.48 -44.18 38.78
C ASP A 641 -12.34 -43.34 38.20
N ALA A 642 -12.25 -43.26 36.88
CA ALA A 642 -11.29 -42.39 36.18
C ALA A 642 -11.55 -40.90 36.51
N LEU A 643 -12.81 -40.45 36.55
CA LEU A 643 -13.16 -39.08 36.94
C LEU A 643 -12.84 -38.80 38.41
N GLU A 644 -13.06 -39.76 39.30
CA GLU A 644 -12.69 -39.63 40.72
C GLU A 644 -11.17 -39.54 40.90
N GLU A 645 -10.41 -40.31 40.11
CA GLU A 645 -8.94 -40.28 40.12
C GLU A 645 -8.40 -38.94 39.58
N LEU A 646 -8.93 -38.42 38.47
CA LEU A 646 -8.59 -37.08 37.98
C LEU A 646 -8.84 -36.01 39.06
N LYS A 647 -9.97 -36.11 39.77
CA LYS A 647 -10.33 -35.17 40.84
C LYS A 647 -9.37 -35.26 42.04
N LYS A 648 -8.89 -36.46 42.39
CA LYS A 648 -7.86 -36.64 43.44
C LYS A 648 -6.51 -36.04 43.03
N CYS A 649 -6.18 -36.15 41.75
CA CYS A 649 -4.94 -35.65 41.16
C CYS A 649 -4.96 -34.15 40.80
N ALA A 650 -6.10 -33.48 40.91
CA ALA A 650 -6.24 -32.04 40.69
C ALA A 650 -5.41 -31.24 41.72
N GLY A 651 -4.62 -30.29 41.23
CA GLY A 651 -3.73 -29.46 42.07
C GLY A 651 -2.40 -30.13 42.44
N THR A 652 -2.20 -31.39 42.05
CA THR A 652 -0.89 -32.07 42.16
C THR A 652 -0.36 -32.44 40.78
N GLN A 653 -0.97 -33.41 40.10
CA GLN A 653 -0.57 -33.79 38.76
C GLN A 653 -1.13 -32.82 37.71
N PHE A 654 -2.40 -32.48 37.85
CA PHE A 654 -3.15 -31.74 36.84
C PHE A 654 -3.57 -30.36 37.33
N ASP A 655 -3.76 -29.44 36.39
CA ASP A 655 -4.35 -28.13 36.65
C ASP A 655 -5.79 -28.29 37.17
N PRO A 656 -6.11 -27.78 38.38
CA PRO A 656 -7.46 -27.87 38.95
C PRO A 656 -8.57 -27.32 38.05
N PHE A 657 -8.30 -26.22 37.34
CA PHE A 657 -9.29 -25.57 36.48
C PHE A 657 -9.64 -26.46 35.29
N ILE A 658 -8.62 -26.94 34.57
CA ILE A 658 -8.81 -27.83 33.41
C ILE A 658 -9.50 -29.14 33.81
N VAL A 659 -9.13 -29.73 34.95
CA VAL A 659 -9.80 -30.94 35.45
C VAL A 659 -11.28 -30.68 35.75
N SER A 660 -11.61 -29.53 36.35
CA SER A 660 -13.01 -29.19 36.65
C SER A 660 -13.86 -29.08 35.38
N GLU A 661 -13.34 -28.41 34.36
CA GLU A 661 -14.00 -28.27 33.05
C GLU A 661 -14.11 -29.61 32.32
N PHE A 662 -13.06 -30.44 32.38
CA PHE A 662 -13.06 -31.77 31.78
C PHE A 662 -14.08 -32.72 32.43
N ILE A 663 -14.16 -32.73 33.76
CA ILE A 663 -15.15 -33.56 34.48
C ILE A 663 -16.56 -33.14 34.10
N GLN A 664 -16.82 -31.84 34.04
CA GLN A 664 -18.13 -31.33 33.66
C GLN A 664 -18.48 -31.72 32.22
N MET A 665 -17.54 -31.54 31.27
CA MET A 665 -17.68 -31.97 29.87
C MET A 665 -18.06 -33.45 29.74
N ILE A 666 -17.36 -34.35 30.42
CA ILE A 666 -17.65 -35.80 30.36
C ILE A 666 -19.00 -36.11 31.02
N SER A 667 -19.33 -35.46 32.14
CA SER A 667 -20.59 -35.70 32.85
C SER A 667 -21.85 -35.31 32.05
N GLU A 668 -21.76 -34.23 31.26
CA GLU A 668 -22.84 -33.77 30.39
C GLU A 668 -23.06 -34.75 29.23
N ASN A 669 -21.98 -35.20 28.57
CA ASN A 669 -22.04 -36.20 27.50
C ASN A 669 -22.53 -37.58 27.99
N TYR A 670 -22.23 -37.95 29.24
CA TYR A 670 -22.75 -39.17 29.89
C TYR A 670 -24.24 -39.08 30.25
N SER A 671 -24.74 -37.89 30.63
CA SER A 671 -26.16 -37.67 30.93
C SER A 671 -27.06 -37.92 29.72
N ASP A 672 -26.61 -37.56 28.51
CA ASP A 672 -27.37 -37.76 27.28
C ASP A 672 -27.40 -39.23 26.82
N THR A 673 -26.35 -40.00 27.11
CA THR A 673 -26.35 -41.45 26.88
C THR A 673 -27.21 -42.20 27.91
N VAL A 674 -27.30 -41.73 29.15
CA VAL A 674 -28.15 -42.35 30.20
C VAL A 674 -29.66 -42.18 29.92
N LYS A 675 -30.07 -41.16 29.14
CA LYS A 675 -31.47 -41.07 28.64
C LYS A 675 -31.80 -42.10 27.54
N GLY A 676 -30.79 -42.64 26.85
CA GLY A 676 -30.94 -43.68 25.80
C GLY A 676 -30.86 -45.13 26.29
N VAL A 677 -30.32 -45.38 27.49
CA VAL A 677 -29.99 -46.73 27.99
C VAL A 677 -31.21 -47.51 28.54
N HIS A 678 -32.41 -46.93 28.58
CA HIS A 678 -33.63 -47.69 28.90
C HIS A 678 -34.17 -48.57 27.76
N LYS A 679 -33.49 -48.67 26.60
CA LYS A 679 -34.01 -49.44 25.44
C LYS A 679 -33.14 -50.59 24.90
N PHE A 680 -31.90 -50.78 25.36
CA PHE A 680 -30.98 -51.79 24.79
C PHE A 680 -30.37 -52.74 25.84
N ARG A 681 -31.23 -53.34 26.69
CA ARG A 681 -30.81 -54.37 27.67
C ARG A 681 -31.47 -55.73 27.44
N GLN A 682 -31.59 -56.16 26.18
CA GLN A 682 -31.80 -57.58 25.84
C GLN A 682 -30.93 -57.95 24.64
N GLU A 683 -30.35 -59.14 24.71
CA GLU A 683 -29.50 -59.83 23.71
C GLU A 683 -27.98 -59.63 23.81
N LYS A 684 -27.40 -60.36 24.78
CA LYS A 684 -26.08 -60.97 24.66
C LYS A 684 -26.20 -62.23 23.80
N GLU A 685 -25.39 -62.38 22.74
CA GLU A 685 -24.82 -63.67 22.33
C GLU A 685 -23.64 -63.53 21.34
N LYS A 686 -22.84 -64.60 21.26
CA LYS A 686 -21.43 -64.75 20.82
C LYS A 686 -21.11 -64.49 19.33
N PRO A 687 -19.81 -64.36 18.95
CA PRO A 687 -19.39 -63.79 17.67
C PRO A 687 -19.44 -64.79 16.50
N GLN A 688 -20.01 -64.37 15.38
CA GLN A 688 -19.79 -64.99 14.06
C GLN A 688 -19.58 -63.90 13.00
N HIS A 689 -18.52 -64.08 12.21
CA HIS A 689 -18.23 -63.38 10.97
C HIS A 689 -19.49 -63.14 10.13
N LYS A 690 -19.79 -61.88 9.82
CA LYS A 690 -20.56 -61.47 8.64
C LYS A 690 -20.15 -60.08 8.17
N GLN A 691 -20.12 -59.95 6.85
CA GLN A 691 -19.76 -58.79 6.05
C GLN A 691 -20.42 -57.50 6.53
N VAL A 692 -19.63 -56.42 6.60
CA VAL A 692 -20.07 -55.08 6.98
C VAL A 692 -21.05 -54.55 5.94
N ALA A 693 -22.30 -54.36 6.37
CA ALA A 693 -23.27 -53.53 5.70
C ALA A 693 -22.94 -52.04 5.93
N LYS A 694 -23.17 -51.21 4.91
CA LYS A 694 -22.98 -49.75 4.92
C LYS A 694 -23.75 -49.08 6.08
N PRO A 695 -23.18 -48.12 6.81
CA PRO A 695 -23.94 -47.22 7.67
C PRO A 695 -24.37 -45.97 6.89
N GLU A 696 -25.68 -45.74 6.83
CA GLU A 696 -26.30 -44.45 6.46
C GLU A 696 -26.48 -43.58 7.73
N ASP A 697 -26.31 -42.27 7.53
CA ASP A 697 -26.68 -41.14 8.39
C ASP A 697 -26.02 -40.96 9.77
N ASN A 698 -24.76 -40.50 9.75
CA ASN A 698 -24.19 -39.59 10.76
C ASN A 698 -22.92 -38.85 10.23
N SER A 699 -23.02 -38.30 9.00
CA SER A 699 -21.86 -37.97 8.15
C SER A 699 -21.10 -36.67 8.46
N THR A 700 -21.60 -35.75 9.29
CA THR A 700 -20.95 -34.42 9.44
C THR A 700 -19.75 -34.36 10.38
N LEU A 701 -19.62 -35.29 11.34
CA LEU A 701 -18.44 -35.40 12.23
C LEU A 701 -17.50 -36.56 11.86
N GLN A 702 -17.99 -37.53 11.09
CA GLN A 702 -17.23 -38.71 10.68
C GLN A 702 -16.26 -38.44 9.52
N GLU A 703 -16.56 -37.50 8.62
CA GLU A 703 -15.77 -37.25 7.41
C GLU A 703 -14.52 -36.36 7.62
N ALA A 704 -14.44 -35.61 8.72
CA ALA A 704 -13.36 -34.63 8.93
C ALA A 704 -11.99 -35.25 9.28
N PHE A 705 -11.92 -36.55 9.59
CA PHE A 705 -10.71 -37.16 10.17
C PHE A 705 -10.37 -38.56 9.62
N CYS A 706 -10.80 -38.89 8.39
CA CYS A 706 -10.31 -40.10 7.72
C CYS A 706 -8.86 -39.87 7.26
N VAL A 707 -7.90 -40.40 8.02
CA VAL A 707 -6.51 -40.55 7.56
C VAL A 707 -6.54 -41.52 6.38
N HIS A 708 -6.10 -41.07 5.21
CA HIS A 708 -5.92 -41.96 4.07
C HIS A 708 -4.98 -43.11 4.49
N THR A 709 -5.33 -44.35 4.15
CA THR A 709 -4.41 -45.48 4.21
C THR A 709 -3.28 -45.25 3.21
N VAL A 710 -2.27 -44.48 3.60
CA VAL A 710 -0.98 -44.39 2.88
C VAL A 710 -0.36 -45.79 2.92
N GLN A 711 0.46 -46.19 1.95
CA GLN A 711 1.20 -47.45 2.01
C GLN A 711 2.58 -47.14 2.62
N CYS A 712 2.89 -47.68 3.80
CA CYS A 712 4.22 -47.65 4.39
C CYS A 712 4.86 -49.03 4.24
N SER A 713 6.18 -49.06 4.20
CA SER A 713 6.94 -50.30 4.24
C SER A 713 8.08 -50.20 5.24
N ARG A 714 8.28 -51.28 5.99
CA ARG A 714 9.37 -51.47 6.94
C ARG A 714 10.37 -52.51 6.45
N TYR A 715 11.65 -52.24 6.66
CA TYR A 715 12.72 -53.22 6.44
C TYR A 715 13.92 -53.01 7.35
N LEU A 716 14.70 -54.07 7.55
CA LEU A 716 15.83 -54.12 8.47
C LEU A 716 17.16 -54.19 7.70
N LEU A 717 18.18 -53.51 8.19
CA LEU A 717 19.53 -53.46 7.63
C LEU A 717 20.57 -54.02 8.59
N ASP A 718 21.62 -54.64 8.05
CA ASP A 718 22.85 -54.94 8.78
C ASP A 718 23.81 -53.74 8.86
N GLY A 719 24.93 -53.88 9.57
CA GLY A 719 25.96 -52.83 9.68
C GLY A 719 26.66 -52.46 8.36
N SER A 720 26.45 -53.24 7.28
CA SER A 720 26.93 -52.95 5.91
C SER A 720 25.79 -52.46 4.99
N TRP A 721 24.63 -52.14 5.56
CA TRP A 721 23.45 -51.59 4.87
C TRP A 721 22.76 -52.59 3.93
N ASN A 722 22.98 -53.89 4.12
CA ASN A 722 22.26 -54.93 3.39
C ASN A 722 20.89 -55.16 4.02
N ILE A 723 19.87 -55.34 3.18
CA ILE A 723 18.50 -55.58 3.62
C ILE A 723 18.38 -57.03 4.09
N LEU A 724 18.04 -57.20 5.37
CA LEU A 724 17.93 -58.50 6.04
C LEU A 724 16.50 -59.06 6.01
N SER A 725 15.51 -58.19 6.19
CA SER A 725 14.10 -58.57 6.24
C SER A 725 13.23 -57.40 5.80
N VAL A 726 12.11 -57.70 5.15
CA VAL A 726 11.14 -56.73 4.64
C VAL A 726 9.74 -57.11 5.07
N ASP A 727 8.82 -56.14 5.06
CA ASP A 727 7.39 -56.38 5.31
C ASP A 727 6.60 -56.67 4.03
N ASP A 728 5.30 -56.97 4.18
CA ASP A 728 4.38 -57.31 3.09
C ASP A 728 4.13 -56.14 2.11
N ASN A 729 4.43 -54.90 2.51
CA ASN A 729 4.21 -53.71 1.69
C ASN A 729 5.46 -53.29 0.90
N PHE A 730 6.62 -53.86 1.20
CA PHE A 730 7.88 -53.56 0.53
C PHE A 730 7.81 -53.76 -0.98
N GLU A 731 7.18 -54.85 -1.43
CA GLU A 731 7.03 -55.14 -2.87
C GLU A 731 6.11 -54.13 -3.56
N LYS A 732 5.04 -53.68 -2.91
CA LYS A 732 4.12 -52.68 -3.48
C LYS A 732 4.80 -51.34 -3.67
N LEU A 733 5.67 -50.97 -2.73
CA LEU A 733 6.31 -49.65 -2.67
C LEU A 733 7.57 -49.59 -3.56
N THR A 734 8.43 -50.60 -3.46
CA THR A 734 9.72 -50.64 -4.18
C THR A 734 9.66 -51.44 -5.49
N GLY A 735 8.70 -52.34 -5.64
CA GLY A 735 8.64 -53.31 -6.75
C GLY A 735 9.54 -54.53 -6.57
N TYR A 736 10.32 -54.62 -5.50
CA TYR A 736 11.19 -55.77 -5.18
C TYR A 736 10.49 -56.70 -4.18
N SER A 737 10.45 -58.00 -4.44
CA SER A 737 9.83 -58.98 -3.55
C SER A 737 10.78 -59.40 -2.43
N GLY A 738 10.23 -60.01 -1.37
CA GLY A 738 11.06 -60.60 -0.30
C GLY A 738 12.04 -61.66 -0.82
N GLU A 739 11.67 -62.41 -1.86
CA GLU A 739 12.59 -63.36 -2.51
C GLU A 739 13.74 -62.67 -3.25
N ASP A 740 13.52 -61.48 -3.81
CA ASP A 740 14.59 -60.71 -4.48
C ASP A 740 15.66 -60.27 -3.47
N VAL A 741 15.24 -59.91 -2.26
CA VAL A 741 16.13 -59.54 -1.15
C VAL A 741 16.98 -60.72 -0.71
N GLU A 742 16.37 -61.89 -0.50
CA GLU A 742 17.08 -63.12 -0.09
C GLU A 742 18.04 -63.65 -1.16
N LYS A 743 17.69 -63.54 -2.46
CA LYS A 743 18.51 -64.10 -3.56
C LYS A 743 19.66 -63.19 -3.98
N ASN A 744 19.48 -61.87 -3.99
CA ASN A 744 20.45 -60.94 -4.58
C ASN A 744 21.30 -60.18 -3.56
N SER A 745 21.09 -60.37 -2.24
CA SER A 745 21.77 -59.60 -1.19
C SER A 745 21.66 -58.09 -1.45
N MET A 746 20.42 -57.59 -1.54
CA MET A 746 20.15 -56.19 -1.87
C MET A 746 20.71 -55.25 -0.81
N ASN A 747 21.36 -54.16 -1.25
CA ASN A 747 21.84 -53.09 -0.40
C ASN A 747 20.88 -51.89 -0.45
N GLN A 748 20.81 -51.12 0.62
CA GLN A 748 20.04 -49.87 0.67
C GLN A 748 20.34 -48.95 -0.52
N MET A 749 21.59 -48.90 -0.98
CA MET A 749 22.01 -48.05 -2.10
C MET A 749 21.41 -48.47 -3.46
N ASP A 750 20.94 -49.71 -3.58
CA ASP A 750 20.25 -50.20 -4.78
C ASP A 750 18.87 -49.57 -4.94
N LEU A 751 18.26 -49.16 -3.82
CA LEU A 751 17.00 -48.42 -3.78
C LEU A 751 17.18 -46.92 -4.04
N ILE A 752 18.41 -46.39 -4.12
CA ILE A 752 18.67 -44.95 -4.29
C ILE A 752 19.14 -44.66 -5.73
N PRO A 753 18.52 -43.70 -6.46
CA PRO A 753 18.97 -43.31 -7.79
C PRO A 753 20.45 -42.91 -7.81
N GLU A 754 21.20 -43.32 -8.84
CA GLU A 754 22.66 -43.12 -8.91
C GLU A 754 23.09 -41.66 -8.71
N ALA A 755 22.32 -40.71 -9.26
CA ALA A 755 22.58 -39.28 -9.15
C ALA A 755 22.49 -38.75 -7.70
N ASP A 756 21.72 -39.40 -6.84
CA ASP A 756 21.40 -38.91 -5.48
C ASP A 756 22.23 -39.62 -4.40
N ARG A 757 22.94 -40.72 -4.73
CA ARG A 757 23.64 -41.57 -3.76
C ARG A 757 24.62 -40.79 -2.89
N THR A 758 25.42 -39.91 -3.47
CA THR A 758 26.41 -39.11 -2.73
C THR A 758 25.74 -38.16 -1.75
N GLU A 759 24.70 -37.46 -2.18
CA GLU A 759 23.96 -36.52 -1.33
C GLU A 759 23.22 -37.25 -0.20
N TYR A 760 22.55 -38.36 -0.53
CA TYR A 760 21.87 -39.23 0.43
C TYR A 760 22.84 -39.72 1.51
N LEU A 761 24.02 -40.21 1.14
CA LEU A 761 25.05 -40.64 2.09
C LEU A 761 25.53 -39.50 2.99
N CYS A 762 25.84 -38.33 2.41
CA CYS A 762 26.28 -37.17 3.18
C CYS A 762 25.21 -36.72 4.19
N ARG A 763 23.94 -36.62 3.78
CA ARG A 763 22.82 -36.26 4.66
C ARG A 763 22.60 -37.30 5.75
N THR A 764 22.60 -38.57 5.38
CA THR A 764 22.39 -39.68 6.34
C THR A 764 23.50 -39.69 7.39
N ASN A 765 24.76 -39.58 6.99
CA ASN A 765 25.90 -39.54 7.91
C ASN A 765 25.89 -38.28 8.80
N ALA A 766 25.50 -37.12 8.26
CA ALA A 766 25.38 -35.89 9.04
C ALA A 766 24.25 -35.98 10.08
N ASN A 767 23.14 -36.66 9.76
CA ASN A 767 22.05 -36.92 10.69
C ASN A 767 22.47 -37.94 11.77
N LEU A 768 23.11 -39.05 11.37
CA LEU A 768 23.61 -40.06 12.30
C LEU A 768 24.70 -39.54 13.25
N ALA A 769 25.46 -38.52 12.85
CA ALA A 769 26.42 -37.85 13.72
C ALA A 769 25.75 -37.01 14.83
N LYS A 770 24.47 -36.64 14.66
CA LYS A 770 23.70 -35.81 15.60
C LYS A 770 22.72 -36.63 16.44
N SER A 771 22.11 -37.67 15.86
CA SER A 771 21.09 -38.50 16.50
C SER A 771 21.23 -39.96 16.07
N THR A 772 20.74 -40.90 16.88
CA THR A 772 20.68 -42.34 16.54
C THR A 772 19.58 -42.70 15.53
N TYR A 773 18.88 -41.70 15.01
CA TYR A 773 17.82 -41.84 14.02
C TYR A 773 17.97 -40.77 12.93
N VAL A 774 17.38 -41.04 11.77
CA VAL A 774 17.43 -40.24 10.55
C VAL A 774 16.00 -40.03 10.07
N LEU A 775 15.60 -38.78 9.92
CA LEU A 775 14.35 -38.39 9.27
C LEU A 775 14.72 -37.62 8.02
N GLN A 776 14.38 -38.15 6.85
CA GLN A 776 14.68 -37.48 5.59
C GLN A 776 13.77 -37.90 4.44
N GLU A 777 13.46 -36.93 3.59
CA GLU A 777 12.86 -37.16 2.28
C GLU A 777 13.95 -37.44 1.25
N HIS A 778 13.75 -38.47 0.41
CA HIS A 778 14.65 -38.82 -0.69
C HIS A 778 13.92 -39.58 -1.81
N ARG A 779 14.57 -39.75 -2.96
CA ARG A 779 14.05 -40.57 -4.06
C ARG A 779 14.39 -42.04 -3.87
N LEU A 780 13.42 -42.89 -4.15
CA LEU A 780 13.56 -44.33 -4.21
C LEU A 780 13.41 -44.80 -5.66
N HIS A 781 14.39 -45.55 -6.14
CA HIS A 781 14.39 -46.19 -7.45
C HIS A 781 13.68 -47.54 -7.38
N ARG A 782 12.59 -47.69 -8.14
CA ARG A 782 11.78 -48.91 -8.15
C ARG A 782 12.29 -49.92 -9.18
N LYS A 783 11.94 -51.19 -8.99
CA LYS A 783 12.27 -52.29 -9.93
C LYS A 783 11.73 -52.07 -11.36
N ASP A 784 10.64 -51.31 -11.51
CA ASP A 784 10.06 -50.97 -12.81
C ASP A 784 10.77 -49.81 -13.54
N GLY A 785 11.83 -49.26 -12.94
CA GLY A 785 12.65 -48.18 -13.47
C GLY A 785 12.12 -46.78 -13.19
N LYS A 786 11.02 -46.64 -12.41
CA LYS A 786 10.49 -45.33 -11.99
C LYS A 786 11.08 -44.90 -10.66
N ASP A 787 11.33 -43.60 -10.53
CA ASP A 787 11.66 -43.00 -9.23
C ASP A 787 10.38 -42.51 -8.55
N ILE A 788 10.25 -42.79 -7.26
CA ILE A 788 9.22 -42.24 -6.38
C ILE A 788 9.88 -41.44 -5.26
N TYR A 789 9.18 -40.46 -4.69
CA TYR A 789 9.67 -39.76 -3.51
C TYR A 789 9.12 -40.42 -2.26
N VAL A 790 10.01 -40.69 -1.31
CA VAL A 790 9.65 -41.31 -0.05
C VAL A 790 10.08 -40.45 1.12
N PHE A 791 9.22 -40.39 2.13
CA PHE A 791 9.61 -39.97 3.46
C PHE A 791 10.20 -41.18 4.19
N CYS A 792 11.40 -41.03 4.73
CA CYS A 792 12.13 -42.10 5.38
C CYS A 792 12.45 -41.76 6.82
N TYR A 793 12.11 -42.71 7.70
CA TYR A 793 12.58 -42.78 9.06
C TYR A 793 13.53 -43.97 9.18
N GLY A 794 14.75 -43.75 9.63
CA GLY A 794 15.72 -44.80 9.91
C GLY A 794 16.23 -44.71 11.34
N ARG A 795 16.37 -45.83 12.05
CA ARG A 795 16.95 -45.89 13.40
C ARG A 795 18.06 -46.91 13.47
N VAL A 796 19.21 -46.53 14.02
CA VAL A 796 20.31 -47.46 14.32
C VAL A 796 20.19 -47.92 15.76
N PHE A 797 20.29 -49.23 16.00
CA PHE A 797 20.25 -49.84 17.32
C PHE A 797 21.24 -51.00 17.43
N TYR A 798 21.70 -51.28 18.64
CA TYR A 798 22.60 -52.39 18.92
C TYR A 798 21.81 -53.68 19.19
N ASP A 799 21.90 -54.65 18.30
CA ASP A 799 21.26 -55.96 18.48
C ASP A 799 22.11 -56.80 19.44
N SER A 800 21.63 -56.95 20.67
CA SER A 800 22.33 -57.69 21.74
C SER A 800 22.43 -59.19 21.47
N ALA A 801 21.53 -59.75 20.66
CA ALA A 801 21.55 -61.17 20.32
C ALA A 801 22.67 -61.50 19.32
N VAL A 802 22.94 -60.58 18.40
CA VAL A 802 23.95 -60.75 17.32
C VAL A 802 25.24 -59.96 17.57
N LYS A 803 25.26 -59.11 18.62
CA LYS A 803 26.39 -58.24 19.01
C LYS A 803 26.85 -57.30 17.88
N GLN A 804 25.92 -56.79 17.08
CA GLN A 804 26.20 -55.91 15.96
C GLN A 804 25.17 -54.78 15.88
N ASP A 805 25.59 -53.65 15.32
CA ASP A 805 24.67 -52.55 15.00
C ASP A 805 23.79 -52.94 13.81
N ARG A 806 22.50 -52.68 13.95
CA ARG A 806 21.48 -52.85 12.91
C ARG A 806 20.74 -51.55 12.71
N ALA A 807 20.13 -51.39 11.55
CA ALA A 807 19.23 -50.28 11.31
C ALA A 807 17.83 -50.76 10.93
N GLU A 808 16.80 -50.09 11.44
CA GLU A 808 15.42 -50.30 11.03
C GLU A 808 14.97 -49.08 10.22
N ILE A 809 14.39 -49.32 9.05
CA ILE A 809 13.96 -48.29 8.13
C ILE A 809 12.45 -48.41 7.87
N ILE A 810 11.75 -47.30 7.97
CA ILE A 810 10.35 -47.14 7.60
C ILE A 810 10.27 -46.09 6.49
N ILE A 811 9.66 -46.46 5.36
CA ILE A 811 9.45 -45.56 4.22
C ILE A 811 7.97 -45.43 3.90
N SER A 812 7.57 -44.24 3.44
CA SER A 812 6.23 -43.95 2.96
C SER A 812 6.29 -43.18 1.66
N ASP A 813 5.47 -43.54 0.67
CA ASP A 813 5.37 -42.79 -0.59
C ASP A 813 4.75 -41.40 -0.33
N VAL A 814 5.48 -40.35 -0.73
CA VAL A 814 5.07 -38.93 -0.64
C VAL A 814 5.14 -38.25 -2.01
N SER A 815 5.13 -39.03 -3.10
CA SER A 815 5.27 -38.53 -4.47
C SER A 815 4.20 -37.49 -4.86
N SER A 816 2.98 -37.61 -4.30
CA SER A 816 1.89 -36.63 -4.41
C SER A 816 2.28 -35.25 -3.86
N THR A 817 3.05 -35.23 -2.77
CA THR A 817 3.42 -34.03 -1.99
C THR A 817 4.70 -33.39 -2.55
N TYR A 818 5.70 -34.21 -2.89
CA TYR A 818 7.03 -33.72 -3.29
C TYR A 818 7.06 -33.07 -4.68
N SER A 819 6.19 -33.54 -5.59
CA SER A 819 6.02 -32.95 -6.93
C SER A 819 5.67 -31.45 -6.87
N MET A 820 4.97 -31.02 -5.82
CA MET A 820 4.62 -29.61 -5.62
C MET A 820 5.69 -28.82 -4.88
N LYS A 821 6.34 -29.42 -3.87
CA LYS A 821 7.46 -28.81 -3.13
C LYS A 821 8.61 -28.45 -4.08
N ILE A 822 8.96 -29.32 -5.04
CA ILE A 822 9.94 -28.96 -6.08
C ILE A 822 9.46 -27.79 -6.95
N LEU A 823 8.18 -27.72 -7.31
CA LEU A 823 7.65 -26.60 -8.09
C LEU A 823 7.61 -25.30 -7.28
N THR A 824 7.35 -25.37 -5.98
CA THR A 824 7.31 -24.20 -5.09
C THR A 824 8.70 -23.75 -4.70
N ASP A 825 9.60 -24.66 -4.32
CA ASP A 825 11.00 -24.37 -4.01
C ASP A 825 11.78 -23.95 -5.25
N ALA A 826 11.48 -24.49 -6.43
CA ALA A 826 12.08 -24.02 -7.68
C ALA A 826 11.52 -22.65 -8.09
N GLU A 827 10.24 -22.35 -7.89
CA GLU A 827 9.70 -21.01 -8.15
C GLU A 827 10.11 -19.99 -7.07
N GLN A 828 10.24 -20.38 -5.80
CA GLN A 828 10.75 -19.54 -4.71
C GLN A 828 12.24 -19.30 -4.86
N ASN A 829 13.07 -20.31 -5.12
CA ASN A 829 14.49 -20.09 -5.44
C ASN A 829 14.65 -19.30 -6.73
N LYS A 830 13.81 -19.53 -7.76
CA LYS A 830 13.82 -18.66 -8.96
C LYS A 830 13.34 -17.25 -8.62
N ALA A 831 12.38 -17.06 -7.75
CA ALA A 831 11.86 -15.75 -7.35
C ALA A 831 12.86 -15.01 -6.48
N GLU A 832 13.55 -15.68 -5.57
CA GLU A 832 14.57 -15.14 -4.68
C GLU A 832 15.87 -14.88 -5.45
N VAL A 833 16.27 -15.77 -6.37
CA VAL A 833 17.33 -15.50 -7.35
C VAL A 833 16.91 -14.38 -8.30
N ARG A 834 15.65 -14.31 -8.74
CA ARG A 834 15.14 -13.19 -9.56
C ARG A 834 15.08 -11.90 -8.76
N LEU A 835 14.72 -11.92 -7.48
CA LEU A 835 14.62 -10.77 -6.58
C LEU A 835 16.03 -10.27 -6.28
N ARG A 836 16.95 -11.16 -5.96
CA ARG A 836 18.37 -10.85 -5.77
C ARG A 836 19.04 -10.39 -7.05
N ASN A 837 18.68 -10.98 -8.20
CA ASN A 837 19.10 -10.47 -9.51
C ASN A 837 18.44 -9.14 -9.84
N TRP A 838 17.18 -8.90 -9.44
CA TRP A 838 16.47 -7.63 -9.62
C TRP A 838 17.07 -6.54 -8.74
N GLU A 839 17.31 -6.82 -7.46
CA GLU A 839 18.00 -5.95 -6.51
C GLU A 839 19.40 -5.63 -7.01
N ASN A 840 20.16 -6.63 -7.45
CA ASN A 840 21.48 -6.40 -8.04
C ASN A 840 21.37 -5.58 -9.33
N THR A 841 20.45 -5.88 -10.25
CA THR A 841 20.30 -5.12 -11.53
C THR A 841 19.78 -3.70 -11.29
N TYR A 842 18.97 -3.49 -10.25
CA TYR A 842 18.36 -2.21 -9.91
C TYR A 842 19.28 -1.34 -9.06
N ARG A 843 20.15 -1.92 -8.23
CA ARG A 843 21.03 -1.18 -7.32
C ARG A 843 22.48 -1.10 -7.77
N THR A 844 22.95 -2.02 -8.61
CA THR A 844 24.34 -2.08 -9.04
C THR A 844 24.51 -1.79 -10.53
N ASP A 845 25.67 -1.28 -10.92
CA ASP A 845 26.09 -1.14 -12.31
C ASP A 845 26.41 -2.52 -12.89
N SER A 846 25.78 -2.85 -14.03
CA SER A 846 25.83 -4.18 -14.63
C SER A 846 27.22 -4.62 -15.10
N LEU A 847 28.14 -3.67 -15.29
CA LEU A 847 29.50 -3.94 -15.74
C LEU A 847 30.45 -4.16 -14.56
N THR A 848 30.39 -3.29 -13.56
CA THR A 848 31.40 -3.22 -12.49
C THR A 848 30.95 -3.87 -11.18
N GLY A 849 29.65 -4.08 -10.98
CA GLY A 849 29.08 -4.61 -9.73
C GLY A 849 29.11 -3.61 -8.55
N LEU A 850 29.61 -2.39 -8.77
CA LEU A 850 29.47 -1.28 -7.82
C LEU A 850 28.03 -0.77 -7.77
N LEU A 851 27.69 0.07 -6.80
CA LEU A 851 26.40 0.77 -6.83
C LEU A 851 26.25 1.56 -8.13
N ASN A 852 25.02 1.67 -8.63
CA ASN A 852 24.69 2.62 -9.67
C ASN A 852 24.39 3.99 -9.05
N HIS A 853 24.41 5.04 -9.89
CA HIS A 853 24.22 6.42 -9.45
C HIS A 853 22.94 6.63 -8.61
N ALA A 854 21.82 6.01 -9.00
CA ALA A 854 20.55 6.17 -8.30
C ALA A 854 20.58 5.56 -6.88
N ALA A 855 21.10 4.34 -6.75
CA ALA A 855 21.22 3.66 -5.47
C ALA A 855 22.24 4.36 -4.55
N PHE A 856 23.38 4.76 -5.09
CA PHE A 856 24.39 5.49 -4.34
C PHE A 856 23.84 6.80 -3.77
N ARG A 857 23.14 7.60 -4.59
CA ARG A 857 22.53 8.85 -4.13
C ARG A 857 21.54 8.63 -2.98
N ASN A 858 20.61 7.69 -3.14
CA ASN A 858 19.58 7.42 -2.14
C ASN A 858 20.19 6.97 -0.81
N ASP A 859 21.11 6.00 -0.84
CA ASP A 859 21.79 5.50 0.35
C ASP A 859 22.57 6.63 1.06
N MET A 860 23.19 7.54 0.30
CA MET A 860 24.00 8.62 0.86
C MET A 860 23.13 9.72 1.46
N GLU A 861 22.04 10.11 0.80
CA GLU A 861 21.07 11.07 1.35
C GLU A 861 20.50 10.55 2.69
N MET A 862 20.10 9.27 2.75
CA MET A 862 19.63 8.64 3.97
C MET A 862 20.68 8.61 5.08
N LYS A 863 21.93 8.28 4.75
CA LYS A 863 23.00 8.24 5.75
C LYS A 863 23.35 9.64 6.24
N LEU A 864 23.47 10.64 5.35
CA LEU A 864 23.73 12.05 5.67
C LEU A 864 22.70 12.64 6.65
N LEU A 865 21.44 12.21 6.60
CA LEU A 865 20.39 12.66 7.54
C LEU A 865 20.67 12.28 9.01
N SER A 866 21.46 11.25 9.27
CA SER A 866 21.79 10.83 10.65
C SER A 866 22.76 11.77 11.37
N GLY A 867 23.51 12.61 10.64
CA GLY A 867 24.18 13.81 11.15
C GLY A 867 25.39 13.63 12.11
N ASP A 868 25.78 12.40 12.47
CA ASP A 868 26.79 12.16 13.51
C ASP A 868 28.14 11.62 13.01
N PHE A 869 28.70 12.25 11.98
CA PHE A 869 29.99 11.87 11.40
C PHE A 869 30.60 13.01 10.58
N ASN A 870 31.90 12.90 10.29
CA ASN A 870 32.54 13.59 9.18
C ASN A 870 32.35 12.74 7.91
N ALA A 871 31.90 13.35 6.82
CA ALA A 871 31.72 12.69 5.54
C ALA A 871 32.81 13.13 4.56
N MET A 872 33.28 12.22 3.71
CA MET A 872 34.15 12.52 2.59
C MET A 872 33.54 11.99 1.30
N MET A 873 33.31 12.87 0.35
CA MET A 873 32.88 12.54 -1.00
C MET A 873 34.08 12.60 -1.94
N ILE A 874 34.27 11.58 -2.76
CA ILE A 874 35.37 11.48 -3.71
C ILE A 874 34.77 11.19 -5.09
N MET A 875 35.14 11.99 -6.09
CA MET A 875 34.86 11.77 -7.51
C MET A 875 36.14 11.32 -8.21
N ILE A 876 36.03 10.31 -9.07
CA ILE A 876 37.16 9.65 -9.74
C ILE A 876 36.83 9.54 -11.22
N ASP A 877 37.80 9.86 -12.07
CA ASP A 877 37.70 9.72 -13.52
C ASP A 877 38.91 8.97 -14.08
N VAL A 878 38.67 8.05 -15.00
CA VAL A 878 39.74 7.34 -15.72
C VAL A 878 40.30 8.22 -16.83
N ASP A 879 41.54 8.68 -16.66
CA ASP A 879 42.14 9.65 -17.57
C ASP A 879 42.19 9.10 -18.99
N LYS A 880 41.73 9.87 -19.99
CA LYS A 880 41.85 9.49 -21.42
C LYS A 880 41.19 8.13 -21.78
N PHE A 881 40.19 7.67 -21.03
CA PHE A 881 39.51 6.40 -21.29
C PHE A 881 38.97 6.26 -22.72
N LYS A 882 38.46 7.34 -23.32
CA LYS A 882 38.04 7.33 -24.72
C LYS A 882 39.16 6.91 -25.69
N GLN A 883 40.38 7.44 -25.50
CA GLN A 883 41.54 7.07 -26.34
C GLN A 883 41.95 5.61 -26.12
N TYR A 884 41.80 5.12 -24.88
CA TYR A 884 42.00 3.71 -24.56
C TYR A 884 41.01 2.83 -25.33
N ASN A 885 39.72 3.17 -25.32
CA ASN A 885 38.69 2.44 -26.08
C ASN A 885 38.92 2.50 -27.58
N ASP A 886 39.30 3.65 -28.12
CA ASP A 886 39.57 3.83 -29.55
C ASP A 886 40.78 2.98 -30.00
N THR A 887 41.73 2.71 -29.10
CA THR A 887 42.95 1.95 -29.40
C THR A 887 42.80 0.45 -29.15
N TYR A 888 42.20 0.06 -28.03
CA TYR A 888 42.14 -1.32 -27.55
C TYR A 888 40.75 -1.96 -27.71
N GLY A 889 39.74 -1.19 -28.11
CA GLY A 889 38.37 -1.63 -28.28
C GLY A 889 37.56 -1.64 -26.98
N HIS A 890 36.24 -1.47 -27.10
CA HIS A 890 35.30 -1.37 -25.97
C HIS A 890 35.37 -2.56 -25.01
N HIS A 891 35.59 -3.78 -25.49
CA HIS A 891 35.70 -4.96 -24.62
C HIS A 891 36.90 -4.90 -23.66
N ASN A 892 38.03 -4.32 -24.10
CA ASN A 892 39.17 -4.10 -23.23
C ASN A 892 38.94 -2.90 -22.31
N GLY A 893 38.20 -1.88 -22.78
CA GLY A 893 37.66 -0.82 -21.94
C GLY A 893 36.82 -1.32 -20.77
N ASP A 894 35.93 -2.28 -21.03
CA ASP A 894 35.09 -2.91 -20.01
C ASP A 894 35.93 -3.62 -18.95
N LYS A 895 36.94 -4.40 -19.36
CA LYS A 895 37.90 -5.01 -18.43
C LYS A 895 38.68 -3.97 -17.63
N TYR A 896 39.00 -2.85 -18.25
CA TYR A 896 39.72 -1.75 -17.61
C TYR A 896 38.87 -1.08 -16.52
N LEU A 897 37.57 -0.86 -16.77
CA LEU A 897 36.63 -0.35 -15.78
C LEU A 897 36.37 -1.34 -14.64
N ILE A 898 36.29 -2.64 -14.94
CA ILE A 898 36.19 -3.70 -13.93
C ILE A 898 37.43 -3.71 -13.02
N LEU A 899 38.62 -3.56 -13.60
CA LEU A 899 39.87 -3.49 -12.84
C LEU A 899 39.88 -2.28 -11.88
N VAL A 900 39.44 -1.11 -12.35
CA VAL A 900 39.29 0.10 -11.51
C VAL A 900 38.35 -0.19 -10.36
N ALA A 901 37.16 -0.75 -10.64
CA ALA A 901 36.15 -1.06 -9.63
C ALA A 901 36.63 -2.07 -8.58
N GLN A 902 37.27 -3.16 -8.99
CA GLN A 902 37.81 -4.17 -8.07
C GLN A 902 38.92 -3.58 -7.19
N THR A 903 39.80 -2.77 -7.77
CA THR A 903 40.89 -2.12 -7.02
C THR A 903 40.33 -1.12 -6.02
N LEU A 904 39.26 -0.40 -6.40
CA LEU A 904 38.55 0.53 -5.53
C LEU A 904 37.92 -0.22 -4.35
N LEU A 905 37.17 -1.29 -4.57
CA LEU A 905 36.55 -2.10 -3.50
C LEU A 905 37.58 -2.64 -2.50
N VAL A 906 38.72 -3.16 -2.98
CA VAL A 906 39.80 -3.69 -2.12
C VAL A 906 40.54 -2.58 -1.37
N SER A 907 40.30 -1.31 -1.71
CA SER A 907 40.90 -0.14 -1.05
C SER A 907 39.94 0.53 -0.06
N LEU A 908 38.70 0.06 0.03
CA LEU A 908 37.64 0.61 0.88
C LEU A 908 37.33 -0.31 2.06
N ARG A 909 36.78 0.26 3.13
CA ARG A 909 36.26 -0.50 4.27
C ARG A 909 34.86 -1.01 3.96
N ASN A 910 34.40 -2.03 4.70
CA ASN A 910 33.05 -2.58 4.56
C ASN A 910 31.91 -1.56 4.78
N GLU A 911 32.23 -0.43 5.43
CA GLU A 911 31.29 0.65 5.79
C GLU A 911 31.34 1.86 4.83
N ASP A 912 32.27 1.85 3.88
CA ASP A 912 32.42 2.85 2.82
C ASP A 912 31.63 2.42 1.57
N PHE A 913 31.20 3.40 0.77
CA PHE A 913 30.35 3.16 -0.41
C PHE A 913 31.09 3.54 -1.67
N ALA A 914 30.98 2.72 -2.72
CA ALA A 914 31.51 3.00 -4.04
C ALA A 914 30.45 2.79 -5.12
N SER A 915 30.48 3.65 -6.12
CA SER A 915 29.53 3.68 -7.23
C SER A 915 30.22 3.99 -8.55
N ARG A 916 29.69 3.43 -9.64
CA ARG A 916 29.98 3.93 -10.98
C ARG A 916 28.87 4.89 -11.39
N MET A 917 29.24 6.14 -11.67
CA MET A 917 28.28 7.18 -12.05
C MET A 917 27.83 7.05 -13.50
N GLY A 918 28.72 6.57 -14.35
CA GLY A 918 28.48 6.30 -15.76
C GLY A 918 29.76 6.48 -16.56
N GLY A 919 29.91 5.77 -17.68
CA GLY A 919 31.13 5.90 -18.50
C GLY A 919 32.40 5.52 -17.74
N ASP A 920 33.32 6.46 -17.63
CA ASP A 920 34.63 6.41 -16.94
C ASP A 920 34.62 7.04 -15.53
N GLU A 921 33.45 7.45 -15.03
CA GLU A 921 33.31 8.15 -13.76
C GLU A 921 32.86 7.24 -12.61
N PHE A 922 33.53 7.37 -11.47
CA PHE A 922 33.23 6.66 -10.22
C PHE A 922 33.12 7.66 -9.08
N ALA A 923 32.39 7.28 -8.03
CA ALA A 923 32.42 8.03 -6.78
C ALA A 923 32.52 7.11 -5.57
N VAL A 924 33.05 7.68 -4.49
CA VAL A 924 33.17 7.04 -3.18
C VAL A 924 32.63 8.00 -2.13
N MET A 925 31.86 7.45 -1.18
CA MET A 925 31.50 8.16 0.04
C MET A 925 32.04 7.39 1.25
N MET A 926 32.77 8.10 2.10
CA MET A 926 33.33 7.56 3.33
C MET A 926 32.81 8.32 4.53
N PHE A 927 32.55 7.58 5.62
CA PHE A 927 32.06 8.15 6.87
C PHE A 927 33.07 7.89 7.99
N PHE A 928 33.33 8.91 8.78
CA PHE A 928 34.30 8.88 9.88
C PHE A 928 33.68 9.43 11.15
N ASN A 929 34.05 8.86 12.29
CA ASN A 929 33.69 9.45 13.58
C ASN A 929 34.28 10.87 13.67
N LYS A 930 33.54 11.82 14.28
CA LYS A 930 33.97 13.20 14.51
C LYS A 930 35.32 13.33 15.23
N SER A 931 35.70 12.30 16.00
CA SER A 931 37.01 12.24 16.68
C SER A 931 38.20 12.04 15.74
N VAL A 932 37.99 11.65 14.49
CA VAL A 932 39.07 11.38 13.52
C VAL A 932 39.63 12.71 12.98
N PRO A 933 40.95 12.97 13.10
CA PRO A 933 41.57 14.19 12.58
C PRO A 933 41.47 14.27 11.05
N GLU A 934 41.22 15.46 10.50
CA GLU A 934 41.13 15.67 9.05
C GLU A 934 42.38 15.24 8.29
N LYS A 935 43.55 15.40 8.90
CA LYS A 935 44.81 14.94 8.31
C LYS A 935 44.78 13.44 8.00
N ALA A 936 44.22 12.63 8.90
CA ALA A 936 44.09 11.19 8.71
C ALA A 936 43.06 10.86 7.60
N ILE A 937 42.00 11.65 7.48
CA ILE A 937 41.00 11.51 6.41
C ILE A 937 41.65 11.83 5.05
N LYS A 938 42.43 12.92 4.96
CA LYS A 938 43.18 13.30 3.74
C LYS A 938 44.23 12.24 3.36
N GLU A 939 44.94 11.68 4.34
CA GLU A 939 45.90 10.58 4.12
C GLU A 939 45.22 9.32 3.58
N HIS A 940 44.01 8.99 4.06
CA HIS A 940 43.26 7.85 3.55
C HIS A 940 42.84 8.04 2.08
N ALA A 941 42.36 9.23 1.71
CA ALA A 941 42.06 9.55 0.31
C ALA A 941 43.31 9.43 -0.59
N GLN A 942 44.48 9.86 -0.10
CA GLN A 942 45.74 9.73 -0.82
C GLN A 942 46.12 8.25 -1.02
N GLN A 943 45.94 7.40 -0.01
CA GLN A 943 46.21 5.96 -0.12
C GLN A 943 45.32 5.28 -1.16
N ILE A 944 44.02 5.63 -1.20
CA ILE A 944 43.09 5.12 -2.22
C ILE A 944 43.57 5.57 -3.60
N PHE A 945 43.91 6.85 -3.76
CA PHE A 945 44.42 7.39 -5.02
C PHE A 945 45.70 6.66 -5.47
N ASP A 946 46.70 6.53 -4.61
CA ASP A 946 47.99 5.92 -4.96
C ASP A 946 47.82 4.48 -5.41
N LYS A 947 46.99 3.71 -4.67
CA LYS A 947 46.73 2.30 -4.96
C LYS A 947 45.97 2.11 -6.26
N VAL A 948 44.87 2.85 -6.47
CA VAL A 948 44.07 2.72 -7.69
C VAL A 948 44.87 3.24 -8.89
N ASN A 949 45.52 4.41 -8.80
CA ASN A 949 46.29 4.99 -9.89
C ASN A 949 47.48 4.11 -10.31
N LEU A 950 48.19 3.49 -9.36
CA LEU A 950 49.30 2.59 -9.65
C LEU A 950 48.84 1.34 -10.42
N THR A 951 47.78 0.69 -9.96
CA THR A 951 47.20 -0.50 -10.60
C THR A 951 46.68 -0.18 -12.00
N VAL A 952 45.99 0.95 -12.16
CA VAL A 952 45.40 1.40 -13.42
C VAL A 952 46.48 1.81 -14.44
N LYS A 953 47.61 2.35 -14.00
CA LYS A 953 48.79 2.65 -14.85
C LYS A 953 49.60 1.41 -15.24
N SER A 954 49.60 0.38 -14.40
CA SER A 954 50.34 -0.85 -14.62
C SER A 954 49.64 -1.81 -15.61
N ALA A 955 48.36 -1.54 -15.92
CA ALA A 955 47.66 -2.23 -16.99
C ALA A 955 48.21 -1.85 -18.37
N GLU A 956 48.12 -2.77 -19.33
CA GLU A 956 48.57 -2.55 -20.69
C GLU A 956 47.83 -1.36 -21.33
N GLY A 957 48.58 -0.33 -21.74
CA GLY A 957 48.03 0.92 -22.29
C GLY A 957 47.43 1.88 -21.25
N GLY A 958 47.65 1.63 -19.95
CA GLY A 958 47.01 2.35 -18.85
C GLY A 958 47.39 3.82 -18.75
N THR A 959 46.38 4.65 -18.48
CA THR A 959 46.47 6.13 -18.53
C THR A 959 46.40 6.79 -17.16
N GLY A 960 45.96 6.06 -16.12
CA GLY A 960 45.83 6.53 -14.74
C GLY A 960 44.45 7.10 -14.42
N ILE A 961 44.31 7.67 -13.23
CA ILE A 961 43.07 8.31 -12.76
C ILE A 961 43.31 9.73 -12.24
N SER A 962 42.29 10.56 -12.33
CA SER A 962 42.20 11.84 -11.61
C SER A 962 41.14 11.74 -10.51
N MET A 963 41.40 12.35 -9.36
CA MET A 963 40.48 12.31 -8.20
C MET A 963 40.24 13.70 -7.61
N GLY A 964 38.99 14.00 -7.28
CA GLY A 964 38.58 15.17 -6.51
C GLY A 964 37.88 14.72 -5.23
N ALA A 965 38.23 15.29 -4.07
CA ALA A 965 37.65 14.91 -2.79
C ALA A 965 37.24 16.14 -1.96
N VAL A 966 36.15 16.01 -1.21
CA VAL A 966 35.63 17.05 -0.31
C VAL A 966 35.32 16.45 1.05
N ILE A 967 35.75 17.15 2.11
CA ILE A 967 35.47 16.79 3.50
C ILE A 967 34.38 17.70 4.08
N ALA A 968 33.35 17.11 4.70
CA ALA A 968 32.29 17.83 5.40
C ALA A 968 32.15 17.40 6.86
N LYS A 969 32.02 18.40 7.75
CA LYS A 969 31.99 18.22 9.21
C LYS A 969 30.58 18.08 9.83
N SER A 970 29.53 18.60 9.16
CA SER A 970 28.09 18.30 9.37
C SER A 970 27.21 19.20 8.47
N GLU A 971 25.92 18.83 8.27
CA GLU A 971 24.87 19.60 7.54
C GLU A 971 25.01 19.73 6.01
N ALA A 972 25.91 18.98 5.38
CA ALA A 972 26.03 19.01 3.92
C ALA A 972 25.00 18.09 3.24
N THR A 973 24.34 18.60 2.19
CA THR A 973 23.46 17.80 1.33
C THR A 973 24.28 17.04 0.28
N PHE A 974 23.78 15.89 -0.16
CA PHE A 974 24.42 15.07 -1.19
C PHE A 974 24.78 15.90 -2.44
N ASN A 975 23.83 16.67 -2.97
CA ASN A 975 24.03 17.48 -4.17
C ASN A 975 25.20 18.45 -4.04
N ARG A 976 25.35 19.08 -2.86
CA ARG A 976 26.41 20.05 -2.64
C ARG A 976 27.78 19.38 -2.51
N LEU A 977 27.86 18.23 -1.83
CA LEU A 977 29.09 17.44 -1.76
C LEU A 977 29.50 16.92 -3.14
N TYR A 978 28.52 16.48 -3.93
CA TYR A 978 28.72 16.02 -5.29
C TYR A 978 29.31 17.14 -6.17
N GLU A 979 28.67 18.31 -6.20
CA GLU A 979 29.14 19.47 -6.98
C GLU A 979 30.54 19.93 -6.55
N GLU A 980 30.81 20.02 -5.24
CA GLU A 980 32.13 20.45 -4.76
C GLU A 980 33.22 19.41 -5.08
N ALA A 981 32.92 18.11 -4.99
CA ALA A 981 33.87 17.04 -5.33
C ALA A 981 34.11 16.94 -6.85
N ASP A 982 33.09 17.18 -7.66
CA ASP A 982 33.21 17.26 -9.12
C ASP A 982 34.06 18.47 -9.54
N ASN A 983 33.88 19.63 -8.91
CA ASN A 983 34.72 20.80 -9.12
C ASN A 983 36.19 20.53 -8.73
N ALA A 984 36.44 19.81 -7.64
CA ALA A 984 37.79 19.38 -7.27
C ALA A 984 38.40 18.41 -8.29
N LEU A 985 37.60 17.51 -8.86
CA LEU A 985 38.02 16.60 -9.92
C LEU A 985 38.36 17.36 -11.21
N TYR A 986 37.58 18.38 -11.56
CA TYR A 986 37.84 19.26 -12.69
C TYR A 986 39.20 19.97 -12.55
N GLU A 987 39.49 20.51 -11.36
CA GLU A 987 40.78 21.14 -11.05
C GLU A 987 41.95 20.14 -11.13
N ALA A 988 41.74 18.90 -10.69
CA ALA A 988 42.73 17.83 -10.83
C ALA A 988 43.04 17.54 -12.31
N LYS A 989 42.01 17.56 -13.17
CA LYS A 989 42.14 17.36 -14.62
C LYS A 989 42.86 18.52 -15.29
N GLU A 990 42.51 19.77 -15.00
CA GLU A 990 43.15 20.96 -15.60
C GLU A 990 44.61 21.11 -15.20
N SER A 991 44.94 20.77 -13.96
CA SER A 991 46.30 20.93 -13.44
C SER A 991 47.30 19.93 -14.04
N GLY A 992 46.86 19.02 -14.91
CA GLY A 992 47.71 18.07 -15.64
C GLY A 992 47.35 16.59 -15.42
N ARG A 993 46.18 16.28 -14.84
CA ARG A 993 45.66 14.93 -14.58
C ARG A 993 46.54 14.09 -13.64
N GLY A 994 46.12 12.85 -13.38
CA GLY A 994 46.92 11.88 -12.63
C GLY A 994 47.23 12.29 -11.19
N ARG A 995 46.30 12.96 -10.51
CA ARG A 995 46.46 13.50 -9.14
C ARG A 995 45.16 13.53 -8.35
N LEU A 996 45.28 13.71 -7.05
CA LEU A 996 44.21 13.98 -6.10
C LEU A 996 44.18 15.46 -5.73
N VAL A 997 43.00 16.09 -5.77
CA VAL A 997 42.73 17.41 -5.18
C VAL A 997 41.75 17.23 -4.03
N VAL A 998 42.07 17.75 -2.84
CA VAL A 998 41.20 17.67 -1.66
C VAL A 998 40.82 19.07 -1.19
N LYS A 999 39.52 19.35 -1.04
CA LYS A 999 38.97 20.61 -0.55
C LYS A 999 38.18 20.42 0.75
N GLU A 1000 38.01 21.50 1.50
CA GLU A 1000 37.08 21.53 2.63
C GLU A 1000 35.74 22.10 2.19
N HIS A 1001 34.66 21.56 2.75
CA HIS A 1001 33.30 21.98 2.43
C HIS A 1001 33.13 23.49 2.69
N GLY A 1002 32.75 24.24 1.65
CA GLY A 1002 32.55 25.69 1.73
C GLY A 1002 33.79 26.57 1.49
N GLU A 1003 34.95 26.00 1.15
CA GLU A 1003 36.07 26.78 0.59
C GLU A 1003 35.75 27.20 -0.86
N LYS A 1004 35.96 28.49 -1.18
CA LYS A 1004 35.77 29.06 -2.52
C LYS A 1004 37.00 28.88 -3.40
#